data_AF-A0A534QLJ3-F1
#
_entry.id   AF-A0A534QLJ3-F1
#
_cell.length_a   1.000
_cell.length_b   1.000
_cell.length_c   1.000
_cell.angle_alpha   90.00
_cell.angle_beta   90.00
_cell.angle_gamma   90.00
#
_symmetry.space_group_name_H-M   'P 1'
#
loop_
_entity.id
_entity.type
_entity.pdbx_description
1 polymer ?
#
loop_
_entity_poly.entity_id
_entity_poly.type
_entity_poly.pdbx_seq_one_letter_code
_entity_poly.pdbx_strand_id
1 'polypeptide(L)'
;MRPRRPAMSLASEAADAPARQGPAARAGAASAMATTIARASLRIRPVNPMRSGAVKKKMARKKMARRAGRQLWERARRRTAARASLSSGTRGDAMIMVRACGRSIVVTLFLLAITAAPAAAQANGCNASKLSATGKKCYAKVRCVGVAAAKGGAVDGQCLTRAETNFASAFAKADAKGTCSTSGDAATIEGKVDAHVQDVRDDLWTDEPAENDCAAAKLRAAGRKCSCKLRCQSAAARRGVAVSPLCLQRCESPFAAAFSKAEGKGGCTTSADAGTIETKVDAFVADVAADVQPSTTTTTTTTTTTTSTTIVPSCGNGVAEGTEECDDGNLSAGDGCSPTCELESVNPALCAGVPTGSGATLDAVLFQSGFVMPVHVAAPRLDPNRVFVVEQEGRIKMVKGGVTTTFLDITGKVACCGERGLLSVAFHPDYETNGNFYVYYTQNAPDPQPDGDLIIARYHATSADLGDPTSETILVTVPHTTFNNHNGGNLNFGPDGFLYAGTGDGGGGGDPAENAQNDAVMLGKLLRIDPTTGATTNWAKGLRNPFRFSFDRANGDIYIGDVGQSSWEEIDYGAGNPSGVNYGWDDMEGRHCFEPSTGCLTAGRTLPVLEYCNSAHSEAACSTFQPEKGQAVTGGFVYRGCAMPDLHGRYFYSDFYTAFIRSFMGVSGGNAQNLQNHTADLDPAGALAINNVSSFGEDARGELYIADYDGEIYKIVPGS
;
A
#
# COMPACT_ATOMS: atom_id res chain seq x y z
N MET A 1 -29.01 -35.95 -60.18
CA MET A 1 -28.54 -37.19 -60.81
C MET A 1 -27.20 -37.61 -60.19
N ARG A 2 -27.15 -38.80 -59.61
CA ARG A 2 -25.93 -39.58 -59.24
C ARG A 2 -25.34 -40.24 -60.52
N PRO A 3 -24.25 -41.03 -60.50
CA PRO A 3 -23.05 -41.09 -59.63
C PRO A 3 -21.73 -41.38 -60.41
N ARG A 4 -20.56 -41.48 -59.72
CA ARG A 4 -19.75 -42.73 -59.52
C ARG A 4 -18.29 -42.47 -59.05
N ARG A 5 -17.95 -43.02 -57.88
CA ARG A 5 -16.66 -43.64 -57.47
C ARG A 5 -16.72 -45.16 -57.86
N PRO A 6 -15.72 -46.08 -57.67
CA PRO A 6 -14.72 -46.17 -56.57
C PRO A 6 -13.39 -46.98 -56.80
N ALA A 7 -12.67 -47.21 -55.68
CA ALA A 7 -11.89 -48.42 -55.25
C ALA A 7 -10.35 -48.26 -55.10
N MET A 8 -9.57 -48.88 -54.19
CA MET A 8 -9.62 -49.48 -52.82
C MET A 8 -8.57 -50.64 -52.76
N SER A 9 -7.98 -50.93 -51.56
CA SER A 9 -7.27 -52.18 -51.10
C SER A 9 -5.76 -52.02 -50.78
N LEU A 10 -5.24 -52.11 -49.53
CA LEU A 10 -5.01 -53.26 -48.58
C LEU A 10 -3.93 -54.25 -49.07
N ALA A 11 -3.06 -54.95 -48.30
CA ALA A 11 -2.58 -55.04 -46.90
C ALA A 11 -1.54 -56.22 -46.81
N SER A 12 -0.94 -56.46 -45.63
CA SER A 12 -0.36 -57.74 -45.11
C SER A 12 1.05 -58.22 -45.60
N GLU A 13 1.85 -59.06 -44.92
CA GLU A 13 2.18 -59.42 -43.52
C GLU A 13 3.26 -60.56 -43.56
N ALA A 14 4.07 -60.70 -42.49
CA ALA A 14 4.63 -61.95 -41.91
C ALA A 14 5.81 -62.79 -42.53
N ALA A 15 6.88 -62.88 -41.71
CA ALA A 15 7.45 -64.07 -41.05
C ALA A 15 8.55 -65.00 -41.66
N ASP A 16 9.56 -65.21 -40.79
CA ASP A 16 10.19 -66.47 -40.30
C ASP A 16 11.63 -66.91 -40.71
N ALA A 17 12.33 -67.45 -39.69
CA ALA A 17 13.77 -67.80 -39.58
C ALA A 17 14.18 -69.15 -40.23
N PRO A 18 15.48 -69.58 -40.24
CA PRO A 18 16.13 -70.27 -39.10
C PRO A 18 17.67 -70.09 -38.97
N ALA A 19 18.34 -70.96 -38.19
CA ALA A 19 19.48 -70.66 -37.29
C ALA A 19 20.88 -71.31 -37.58
N ARG A 20 21.90 -70.78 -36.87
CA ARG A 20 23.07 -71.38 -36.14
C ARG A 20 24.54 -71.28 -36.65
N GLN A 21 25.35 -70.71 -35.73
CA GLN A 21 26.79 -70.89 -35.36
C GLN A 21 27.87 -70.41 -36.35
N GLY A 22 28.92 -69.62 -36.02
CA GLY A 22 29.54 -69.01 -34.82
C GLY A 22 30.76 -68.15 -35.28
N PRO A 23 31.72 -67.73 -34.43
CA PRO A 23 31.71 -66.47 -33.67
C PRO A 23 32.87 -65.48 -33.99
N ALA A 24 32.70 -64.18 -33.67
CA ALA A 24 33.75 -63.29 -33.09
C ALA A 24 33.26 -61.87 -32.70
N ALA A 25 33.43 -61.56 -31.40
CA ALA A 25 33.96 -60.34 -30.78
C ALA A 25 33.20 -58.97 -30.66
N ARG A 26 33.12 -58.55 -29.37
CA ARG A 26 32.95 -57.21 -28.71
C ARG A 26 31.54 -56.60 -28.75
N ALA A 27 30.95 -56.06 -27.68
CA ALA A 27 31.43 -55.47 -26.42
C ALA A 27 30.36 -55.54 -25.30
N GLY A 28 30.74 -55.29 -24.02
CA GLY A 28 29.81 -54.92 -22.93
C GLY A 28 30.03 -55.66 -21.62
N ALA A 29 30.70 -55.02 -20.66
CA ALA A 29 31.14 -55.59 -19.38
C ALA A 29 30.09 -55.45 -18.24
N ALA A 30 30.00 -56.48 -17.40
CA ALA A 30 29.46 -56.43 -16.05
C ALA A 30 30.18 -57.44 -15.16
N SER A 31 30.21 -57.14 -13.86
CA SER A 31 30.42 -58.01 -12.69
C SER A 31 31.78 -57.99 -11.99
N ALA A 32 31.71 -57.82 -10.66
CA ALA A 32 32.41 -58.65 -9.67
C ALA A 32 31.60 -58.59 -8.35
N MET A 33 30.96 -59.70 -7.92
CA MET A 33 31.46 -60.72 -6.97
C MET A 33 31.17 -60.36 -5.48
N ALA A 34 30.81 -61.26 -4.56
CA ALA A 34 30.72 -62.73 -4.54
C ALA A 34 29.82 -63.23 -3.38
N THR A 35 29.42 -64.48 -3.50
CA THR A 35 28.57 -65.33 -2.62
C THR A 35 29.36 -65.95 -1.45
N THR A 36 28.72 -66.23 -0.29
CA THR A 36 28.95 -67.44 0.54
C THR A 36 27.76 -67.74 1.49
N ILE A 37 27.05 -68.85 1.22
CA ILE A 37 26.52 -69.95 2.05
C ILE A 37 26.15 -69.71 3.55
N ALA A 38 24.90 -70.00 3.95
CA ALA A 38 24.52 -70.92 5.06
C ALA A 38 22.98 -71.04 5.29
N ARG A 39 22.52 -72.26 5.59
CA ARG A 39 21.13 -72.64 5.93
C ARG A 39 20.81 -72.45 7.44
N ALA A 40 19.57 -72.01 7.70
CA ALA A 40 18.63 -72.31 8.80
C ALA A 40 19.12 -72.73 10.20
N SER A 41 18.66 -72.01 11.25
CA SER A 41 17.71 -72.53 12.28
C SER A 41 17.43 -71.53 13.42
N LEU A 42 16.19 -71.60 13.90
CA LEU A 42 15.56 -70.92 15.04
C LEU A 42 16.43 -70.79 16.30
N ARG A 43 16.41 -69.62 16.98
CA ARG A 43 16.46 -69.48 18.46
C ARG A 43 16.22 -68.03 18.92
N ILE A 44 15.33 -67.89 19.91
CA ILE A 44 15.09 -66.69 20.72
C ILE A 44 16.23 -66.50 21.74
N ARG A 45 16.67 -65.25 21.97
CA ARG A 45 17.24 -64.61 23.20
C ARG A 45 18.13 -63.40 22.81
N PRO A 46 18.55 -62.50 23.73
CA PRO A 46 17.90 -61.86 24.88
C PRO A 46 18.07 -60.30 24.89
N VAL A 47 17.44 -59.62 25.84
CA VAL A 47 17.61 -58.18 26.13
C VAL A 47 18.82 -57.95 27.06
N ASN A 48 19.73 -57.01 26.74
CA ASN A 48 20.44 -56.16 27.73
C ASN A 48 21.21 -54.96 27.08
N PRO A 49 21.80 -54.00 27.83
CA PRO A 49 21.20 -52.70 28.12
C PRO A 49 22.10 -51.48 27.78
N MET A 50 21.60 -50.49 27.03
CA MET A 50 22.25 -49.17 26.96
C MET A 50 21.23 -48.04 26.81
N ARG A 51 20.62 -47.63 27.93
CA ARG A 51 19.78 -46.42 27.97
C ARG A 51 19.73 -45.77 29.36
N SER A 52 20.88 -45.46 29.96
CA SER A 52 20.92 -44.72 31.24
C SER A 52 21.83 -43.47 31.28
N GLY A 53 22.70 -43.26 30.29
CA GLY A 53 23.60 -42.09 30.25
C GLY A 53 22.97 -40.79 29.77
N ALA A 54 22.09 -40.85 28.76
CA ALA A 54 21.53 -39.65 28.12
C ALA A 54 20.49 -38.91 28.99
N VAL A 55 19.77 -39.64 29.85
CA VAL A 55 18.73 -39.07 30.73
C VAL A 55 19.34 -38.27 31.89
N LYS A 56 20.47 -38.73 32.45
CA LYS A 56 21.16 -38.04 33.54
C LYS A 56 21.76 -36.69 33.11
N LYS A 57 22.35 -36.60 31.91
CA LYS A 57 22.88 -35.33 31.36
C LYS A 57 21.78 -34.29 31.09
N LYS A 58 20.58 -34.72 30.68
CA LYS A 58 19.43 -33.83 30.40
C LYS A 58 18.82 -33.26 31.69
N MET A 59 18.81 -34.03 32.79
CA MET A 59 18.33 -33.56 34.10
C MET A 59 19.31 -32.58 34.79
N ALA A 60 20.62 -32.76 34.63
CA ALA A 60 21.63 -31.86 35.20
C ALA A 60 21.57 -30.45 34.59
N ARG A 61 21.45 -30.34 33.25
CA ARG A 61 21.26 -29.05 32.55
C ARG A 61 19.97 -28.33 32.94
N LYS A 62 18.88 -29.07 33.17
CA LYS A 62 17.58 -28.52 33.60
C LYS A 62 17.60 -28.00 35.05
N LYS A 63 18.43 -28.59 35.93
CA LYS A 63 18.65 -28.10 37.30
C LYS A 63 19.49 -26.83 37.35
N MET A 64 20.53 -26.68 36.51
CA MET A 64 21.33 -25.45 36.44
C MET A 64 20.53 -24.25 35.92
N ALA A 65 19.74 -24.41 34.86
CA ALA A 65 18.88 -23.35 34.32
C ALA A 65 17.83 -22.85 35.33
N ARG A 66 17.28 -23.75 36.15
CA ARG A 66 16.34 -23.41 37.24
C ARG A 66 17.00 -22.71 38.44
N ARG A 67 18.33 -22.81 38.58
CA ARG A 67 19.09 -22.12 39.64
C ARG A 67 19.48 -20.72 39.20
N ALA A 68 19.89 -20.56 37.94
CA ALA A 68 20.15 -19.25 37.32
C ALA A 68 18.88 -18.36 37.26
N GLY A 69 17.73 -18.93 36.89
CA GLY A 69 16.46 -18.19 36.87
C GLY A 69 15.99 -17.71 38.26
N ARG A 70 16.28 -18.47 39.33
CA ARG A 70 15.97 -18.06 40.71
C ARG A 70 16.86 -16.92 41.20
N GLN A 71 18.15 -16.95 40.87
CA GLN A 71 19.07 -15.86 41.24
C GLN A 71 18.76 -14.54 40.52
N LEU A 72 18.30 -14.60 39.25
CA LEU A 72 17.84 -13.43 38.50
C LEU A 72 16.55 -12.84 39.09
N TRP A 73 15.61 -13.69 39.49
CA TRP A 73 14.35 -13.26 40.12
C TRP A 73 14.58 -12.62 41.51
N GLU A 74 15.50 -13.17 42.31
CA GLU A 74 15.87 -12.59 43.61
C GLU A 74 16.62 -11.26 43.50
N ARG A 75 17.43 -11.04 42.44
CA ARG A 75 18.07 -9.74 42.17
C ARG A 75 17.07 -8.67 41.71
N ALA A 76 16.07 -9.05 40.91
CA ALA A 76 14.99 -8.16 40.52
C ALA A 76 14.15 -7.72 41.73
N ARG A 77 13.82 -8.65 42.64
CA ARG A 77 13.03 -8.38 43.84
C ARG A 77 13.73 -7.44 44.84
N ARG A 78 15.08 -7.51 44.96
CA ARG A 78 15.87 -6.58 45.78
C ARG A 78 15.92 -5.15 45.22
N ARG A 79 15.92 -4.99 43.89
CA ARG A 79 15.86 -3.67 43.24
C ARG A 79 14.49 -2.98 43.42
N THR A 80 13.41 -3.74 43.48
CA THR A 80 12.07 -3.19 43.75
C THR A 80 11.89 -2.80 45.22
N ALA A 81 12.50 -3.55 46.15
CA ALA A 81 12.48 -3.21 47.59
C ALA A 81 13.33 -1.96 47.93
N ALA A 82 14.42 -1.70 47.21
CA ALA A 82 15.25 -0.52 47.42
C ALA A 82 14.59 0.80 46.95
N ARG A 83 13.57 0.73 46.08
CA ARG A 83 12.83 1.90 45.58
C ARG A 83 11.64 2.30 46.47
N ALA A 84 11.28 1.47 47.45
CA ALA A 84 10.18 1.71 48.39
C ALA A 84 10.62 2.25 49.76
N SER A 85 11.92 2.53 49.96
CA SER A 85 12.50 2.99 51.24
C SER A 85 12.92 4.47 51.26
N LEU A 86 12.46 5.29 50.31
CA LEU A 86 12.82 6.72 50.18
C LEU A 86 11.60 7.67 50.29
N SER A 87 10.51 7.24 50.92
CA SER A 87 9.39 8.13 51.27
C SER A 87 8.71 7.72 52.58
N SER A 88 9.40 7.90 53.71
CA SER A 88 8.76 8.08 55.02
C SER A 88 9.80 8.47 56.07
N GLY A 89 9.71 9.70 56.57
CA GLY A 89 10.56 10.24 57.62
C GLY A 89 10.08 11.62 58.04
N THR A 90 9.54 11.70 59.24
CA THR A 90 8.73 12.75 59.88
C THR A 90 9.52 13.98 60.35
N ARG A 91 8.82 15.13 60.52
CA ARG A 91 8.87 15.98 61.73
C ARG A 91 7.86 17.15 61.63
N GLY A 92 6.93 17.19 62.57
CA GLY A 92 6.22 18.42 62.95
C GLY A 92 6.99 19.14 64.04
N ASP A 93 6.94 20.48 64.06
CA ASP A 93 6.37 21.29 65.15
C ASP A 93 6.60 22.78 64.89
N ALA A 94 5.75 23.58 65.54
CA ALA A 94 5.28 24.89 65.12
C ALA A 94 6.05 26.11 65.68
N MET A 95 5.72 27.24 65.06
CA MET A 95 5.51 28.59 65.66
C MET A 95 6.74 29.49 65.91
N ILE A 96 6.75 30.68 65.27
CA ILE A 96 6.76 32.03 65.90
C ILE A 96 6.88 33.15 64.83
N MET A 97 5.93 34.09 64.90
CA MET A 97 5.91 35.54 64.53
C MET A 97 6.66 36.09 63.31
N VAL A 98 5.95 36.87 62.46
CA VAL A 98 6.00 38.37 62.41
C VAL A 98 4.90 38.91 61.46
N ARG A 99 4.38 40.09 61.82
CA ARG A 99 3.21 40.83 61.32
C ARG A 99 3.43 41.62 60.00
N ALA A 100 2.34 41.70 59.23
CA ALA A 100 1.68 42.87 58.62
C ALA A 100 2.23 43.62 57.37
N CYS A 101 1.24 44.11 56.58
CA CYS A 101 1.22 44.99 55.39
C CYS A 101 1.58 44.33 54.04
N GLY A 102 0.85 44.50 52.93
CA GLY A 102 -0.29 45.35 52.62
C GLY A 102 -0.86 44.98 51.23
N ARG A 103 -2.04 45.52 50.92
CA ARG A 103 -2.84 45.40 49.69
C ARG A 103 -2.03 45.38 48.38
N SER A 104 -2.44 44.54 47.42
CA SER A 104 -2.87 44.98 46.07
C SER A 104 -3.44 43.82 45.26
N ILE A 105 -4.59 44.09 44.63
CA ILE A 105 -5.32 43.23 43.71
C ILE A 105 -4.68 43.34 42.32
N VAL A 106 -4.23 42.22 41.75
CA VAL A 106 -4.10 42.07 40.28
C VAL A 106 -4.61 40.68 39.93
N VAL A 107 -5.81 40.66 39.33
CA VAL A 107 -6.42 39.48 38.73
C VAL A 107 -5.67 39.17 37.44
N THR A 108 -5.04 37.99 37.36
CA THR A 108 -4.62 37.41 36.08
C THR A 108 -5.29 36.05 35.96
N LEU A 109 -6.32 35.98 35.11
CA LEU A 109 -6.98 34.72 34.74
C LEU A 109 -5.99 33.86 33.96
N PHE A 110 -5.52 32.77 34.56
CA PHE A 110 -5.02 31.60 33.84
C PHE A 110 -6.22 30.66 33.60
N LEU A 111 -6.73 30.64 32.38
CA LEU A 111 -7.66 29.60 31.92
C LEU A 111 -6.83 28.37 31.55
N LEU A 112 -6.78 27.39 32.47
CA LEU A 112 -6.35 26.02 32.16
C LEU A 112 -7.37 25.40 31.19
N ALA A 113 -6.97 25.15 29.95
CA ALA A 113 -7.67 24.21 29.09
C ALA A 113 -7.39 22.79 29.61
N ILE A 114 -8.35 22.23 30.34
CA ILE A 114 -8.38 20.80 30.67
C ILE A 114 -8.75 20.09 29.36
N THR A 115 -7.76 19.57 28.64
CA THR A 115 -8.02 18.59 27.58
C THR A 115 -8.67 17.37 28.25
N ALA A 116 -9.91 17.07 27.89
CA ALA A 116 -10.55 15.83 28.28
C ALA A 116 -9.70 14.68 27.73
N ALA A 117 -9.13 13.86 28.63
CA ALA A 117 -8.53 12.61 28.25
C ALA A 117 -9.59 11.73 27.54
N PRO A 118 -9.21 10.92 26.53
CA PRO A 118 -10.14 9.99 25.92
C PRO A 118 -10.74 9.11 27.01
N ALA A 119 -12.07 8.95 27.01
CA ALA A 119 -12.75 8.10 27.97
C ALA A 119 -12.16 6.69 27.87
N ALA A 120 -11.43 6.26 28.90
CA ALA A 120 -10.84 4.93 28.94
C ALA A 120 -11.95 3.89 28.77
N ALA A 121 -11.81 2.97 27.80
CA ALA A 121 -12.72 1.85 27.62
C ALA A 121 -12.93 1.15 28.96
N GLN A 122 -14.16 0.92 29.39
CA GLN A 122 -14.41 0.40 30.73
C GLN A 122 -13.86 -1.03 30.86
N ALA A 123 -13.13 -1.31 31.95
CA ALA A 123 -12.62 -2.65 32.23
C ALA A 123 -13.77 -3.67 32.32
N ASN A 124 -13.75 -4.67 31.44
CA ASN A 124 -14.82 -5.66 31.33
C ASN A 124 -14.28 -7.09 31.48
N GLY A 125 -14.49 -7.68 32.66
CA GLY A 125 -14.06 -9.04 32.99
C GLY A 125 -14.83 -10.14 32.26
N CYS A 126 -16.08 -9.88 31.86
CA CYS A 126 -16.87 -10.81 31.06
C CYS A 126 -16.36 -10.85 29.62
N ASN A 127 -16.27 -9.71 28.94
CA ASN A 127 -15.79 -9.62 27.56
C ASN A 127 -14.37 -10.20 27.43
N ALA A 128 -13.50 -9.89 28.39
CA ALA A 128 -12.19 -10.54 28.49
C ALA A 128 -12.28 -12.07 28.56
N SER A 129 -13.23 -12.61 29.31
CA SER A 129 -13.43 -14.06 29.42
C SER A 129 -13.95 -14.67 28.10
N LYS A 130 -14.85 -13.97 27.40
CA LYS A 130 -15.38 -14.35 26.07
C LYS A 130 -14.27 -14.38 25.01
N LEU A 131 -13.50 -13.30 24.86
CA LEU A 131 -12.34 -13.24 23.96
C LEU A 131 -11.33 -14.37 24.22
N SER A 132 -11.05 -14.66 25.49
CA SER A 132 -10.17 -15.77 25.87
C SER A 132 -10.75 -17.14 25.51
N ALA A 133 -12.06 -17.32 25.63
CA ALA A 133 -12.75 -18.56 25.26
C ALA A 133 -12.77 -18.74 23.73
N THR A 134 -13.03 -17.69 22.96
CA THR A 134 -12.98 -17.70 21.49
C THR A 134 -11.60 -18.10 20.97
N GLY A 135 -10.53 -17.48 21.52
CA GLY A 135 -9.16 -17.82 21.14
C GLY A 135 -8.76 -19.27 21.51
N LYS A 136 -9.40 -19.88 22.52
CA LYS A 136 -9.20 -21.29 22.86
C LYS A 136 -9.97 -22.21 21.91
N LYS A 137 -11.19 -21.84 21.51
CA LYS A 137 -12.00 -22.59 20.54
C LYS A 137 -11.32 -22.64 19.18
N CYS A 138 -10.89 -21.48 18.67
CA CYS A 138 -10.13 -21.36 17.41
C CYS A 138 -8.92 -22.29 17.40
N TYR A 139 -8.05 -22.23 18.42
CA TYR A 139 -6.93 -23.16 18.54
C TYR A 139 -7.35 -24.63 18.58
N ALA A 140 -8.42 -24.96 19.30
CA ALA A 140 -8.89 -26.33 19.44
C ALA A 140 -9.43 -26.90 18.11
N LYS A 141 -10.29 -26.17 17.39
CA LYS A 141 -10.87 -26.61 16.11
C LYS A 141 -9.81 -26.70 15.01
N VAL A 142 -8.95 -25.68 14.85
CA VAL A 142 -7.83 -25.74 13.89
C VAL A 142 -6.87 -26.89 14.23
N ARG A 143 -6.65 -27.20 15.51
CA ARG A 143 -5.84 -28.36 15.92
C ARG A 143 -6.53 -29.69 15.58
N CYS A 144 -7.85 -29.81 15.69
CA CYS A 144 -8.57 -31.01 15.26
C CYS A 144 -8.36 -31.26 13.76
N VAL A 145 -8.49 -30.21 12.93
CA VAL A 145 -8.18 -30.26 11.49
C VAL A 145 -6.71 -30.65 11.26
N GLY A 146 -5.77 -30.03 11.98
CA GLY A 146 -4.35 -30.38 11.88
C GLY A 146 -3.96 -31.76 12.45
N VAL A 147 -4.84 -32.48 13.14
CA VAL A 147 -4.65 -33.90 13.50
C VAL A 147 -5.17 -34.80 12.39
N ALA A 148 -6.26 -34.40 11.73
CA ALA A 148 -6.83 -35.06 10.57
C ALA A 148 -5.85 -35.03 9.38
N ALA A 149 -5.30 -33.83 9.08
CA ALA A 149 -4.26 -33.64 8.09
C ALA A 149 -3.03 -34.54 8.34
N ALA A 150 -2.55 -34.62 9.59
CA ALA A 150 -1.40 -35.47 9.95
C ALA A 150 -1.66 -36.98 9.89
N LYS A 151 -2.90 -37.43 9.69
CA LYS A 151 -3.27 -38.84 9.63
C LYS A 151 -3.83 -39.26 8.27
N GLY A 152 -4.10 -38.29 7.39
CA GLY A 152 -4.77 -38.53 6.12
C GLY A 152 -6.17 -39.13 6.30
N GLY A 153 -7.07 -38.41 6.97
CA GLY A 153 -8.44 -38.88 7.17
C GLY A 153 -9.38 -37.79 7.67
N ALA A 154 -10.67 -38.13 7.80
CA ALA A 154 -11.69 -37.17 8.21
C ALA A 154 -11.42 -36.54 9.59
N VAL A 155 -11.87 -35.30 9.76
CA VAL A 155 -11.78 -34.59 11.05
C VAL A 155 -12.63 -35.32 12.09
N ASP A 156 -12.01 -35.65 13.23
CA ASP A 156 -12.68 -36.33 14.35
C ASP A 156 -13.82 -35.47 14.91
N GLY A 157 -15.06 -35.91 14.66
CA GLY A 157 -16.27 -35.24 15.15
C GLY A 157 -16.28 -35.10 16.68
N GLN A 158 -15.74 -36.07 17.44
CA GLN A 158 -15.64 -35.95 18.90
C GLN A 158 -14.66 -34.86 19.34
N CYS A 159 -13.64 -34.56 18.52
CA CYS A 159 -12.70 -33.47 18.76
C CYS A 159 -13.40 -32.12 18.60
N LEU A 160 -14.21 -31.95 17.55
CA LEU A 160 -14.99 -30.74 17.28
C LEU A 160 -16.07 -30.52 18.33
N THR A 161 -16.89 -31.53 18.64
CA THR A 161 -17.92 -31.46 19.68
C THR A 161 -17.32 -31.10 21.05
N ARG A 162 -16.13 -31.61 21.37
CA ARG A 162 -15.43 -31.24 22.61
C ARG A 162 -14.98 -29.79 22.62
N ALA A 163 -14.55 -29.23 21.48
CA ALA A 163 -14.20 -27.82 21.37
C ALA A 163 -15.45 -26.93 21.56
N GLU A 164 -16.57 -27.31 20.96
CA GLU A 164 -17.87 -26.62 21.04
C GLU A 164 -18.43 -26.67 22.46
N THR A 165 -18.47 -27.85 23.10
CA THR A 165 -18.93 -28.02 24.49
C THR A 165 -18.10 -27.19 25.46
N ASN A 166 -16.77 -27.17 25.28
CA ASN A 166 -15.88 -26.38 26.13
C ASN A 166 -16.07 -24.88 25.93
N PHE A 167 -16.31 -24.44 24.69
CA PHE A 167 -16.59 -23.05 24.35
C PHE A 167 -17.91 -22.59 24.95
N ALA A 168 -19.00 -23.33 24.72
CA ALA A 168 -20.33 -23.06 25.28
C ALA A 168 -20.27 -22.99 26.81
N SER A 169 -19.59 -23.95 27.45
CA SER A 169 -19.38 -23.94 28.91
C SER A 169 -18.58 -22.73 29.40
N ALA A 170 -17.60 -22.25 28.62
CA ALA A 170 -16.78 -21.11 28.99
C ALA A 170 -17.51 -19.77 28.78
N PHE A 171 -18.32 -19.66 27.72
CA PHE A 171 -19.19 -18.52 27.46
C PHE A 171 -20.29 -18.41 28.51
N ALA A 172 -21.00 -19.51 28.83
CA ALA A 172 -21.99 -19.52 29.91
C ALA A 172 -21.38 -19.11 31.26
N LYS A 173 -20.14 -19.53 31.56
CA LYS A 173 -19.39 -19.08 32.75
C LYS A 173 -18.94 -17.62 32.68
N ALA A 174 -18.77 -17.05 31.50
CA ALA A 174 -18.48 -15.63 31.33
C ALA A 174 -19.75 -14.80 31.55
N ASP A 175 -20.87 -15.21 30.95
CA ASP A 175 -22.18 -14.58 31.10
C ASP A 175 -22.66 -14.59 32.55
N ALA A 176 -22.45 -15.70 33.26
CA ALA A 176 -22.81 -15.82 34.68
C ALA A 176 -22.03 -14.88 35.63
N LYS A 177 -20.97 -14.20 35.18
CA LYS A 177 -20.24 -13.22 36.00
C LYS A 177 -20.95 -11.86 36.07
N GLY A 178 -21.96 -11.62 35.21
CA GLY A 178 -22.57 -10.30 35.01
C GLY A 178 -21.61 -9.31 34.35
N THR A 179 -22.11 -8.17 33.86
CA THR A 179 -21.35 -7.05 33.24
C THR A 179 -20.85 -7.23 31.80
N CYS A 180 -21.31 -8.24 31.05
CA CYS A 180 -20.97 -8.38 29.63
C CYS A 180 -21.57 -7.22 28.81
N SER A 181 -20.78 -6.62 27.90
CA SER A 181 -21.31 -5.59 27.00
C SER A 181 -22.33 -6.13 26.01
N THR A 182 -22.26 -7.43 25.73
CA THR A 182 -23.23 -8.20 24.96
C THR A 182 -23.51 -9.52 25.69
N SER A 183 -24.78 -9.87 25.89
CA SER A 183 -25.19 -11.17 26.43
C SER A 183 -26.01 -11.90 25.37
N GLY A 184 -25.45 -12.92 24.72
CA GLY A 184 -26.15 -13.68 23.68
C GLY A 184 -25.30 -14.23 22.53
N ASP A 185 -24.08 -13.75 22.31
CA ASP A 185 -23.36 -13.97 21.03
C ASP A 185 -22.64 -15.32 20.91
N ALA A 186 -22.92 -16.30 21.76
CA ALA A 186 -22.18 -17.56 21.71
C ALA A 186 -22.33 -18.24 20.34
N ALA A 187 -23.54 -18.26 19.78
CA ALA A 187 -23.81 -18.82 18.44
C ALA A 187 -23.18 -17.99 17.31
N THR A 188 -23.21 -16.66 17.40
CA THR A 188 -22.62 -15.76 16.40
C THR A 188 -21.10 -15.89 16.35
N ILE A 189 -20.45 -15.82 17.52
CA ILE A 189 -19.00 -15.99 17.66
C ILE A 189 -18.59 -17.43 17.30
N GLU A 190 -19.44 -18.42 17.58
CA GLU A 190 -19.27 -19.80 17.13
C GLU A 190 -19.27 -19.89 15.60
N GLY A 191 -20.24 -19.28 14.91
CA GLY A 191 -20.27 -19.21 13.45
C GLY A 191 -19.02 -18.56 12.86
N LYS A 192 -18.56 -17.44 13.45
CA LYS A 192 -17.31 -16.76 13.05
C LYS A 192 -16.06 -17.64 13.21
N VAL A 193 -15.95 -18.36 14.34
CA VAL A 193 -14.84 -19.31 14.55
C VAL A 193 -14.88 -20.43 13.52
N ASP A 194 -16.07 -20.92 13.21
CA ASP A 194 -16.25 -22.06 12.31
C ASP A 194 -15.93 -21.69 10.86
N ALA A 195 -16.40 -20.52 10.41
CA ALA A 195 -16.04 -19.94 9.11
C ALA A 195 -14.53 -19.72 9.00
N HIS A 196 -13.88 -19.12 10.01
CA HIS A 196 -12.44 -18.92 10.02
C HIS A 196 -11.64 -20.23 10.00
N VAL A 197 -12.08 -21.24 10.75
CA VAL A 197 -11.42 -22.57 10.75
C VAL A 197 -11.52 -23.23 9.39
N GLN A 198 -12.65 -23.09 8.72
CA GLN A 198 -12.86 -23.61 7.37
C GLN A 198 -11.98 -22.87 6.35
N ASP A 199 -11.99 -21.54 6.39
CA ASP A 199 -11.18 -20.70 5.49
C ASP A 199 -9.66 -20.99 5.61
N VAL A 200 -9.16 -21.18 6.83
CA VAL A 200 -7.76 -21.57 7.08
C VAL A 200 -7.48 -23.02 6.68
N ARG A 201 -8.48 -23.90 6.71
CA ARG A 201 -8.34 -25.30 6.25
C ARG A 201 -8.23 -25.36 4.74
N ASP A 202 -9.11 -24.65 4.05
CA ASP A 202 -9.24 -24.72 2.59
C ASP A 202 -7.96 -24.21 1.90
N ASP A 203 -7.26 -23.25 2.51
CA ASP A 203 -5.96 -22.77 2.03
C ASP A 203 -4.77 -23.70 2.38
N LEU A 204 -4.84 -24.46 3.47
CA LEU A 204 -3.68 -25.17 4.01
C LEU A 204 -3.70 -26.67 3.79
N TRP A 205 -4.84 -27.26 3.47
CA TRP A 205 -4.98 -28.70 3.30
C TRP A 205 -5.98 -29.04 2.18
N THR A 206 -5.53 -28.88 0.94
CA THR A 206 -6.32 -29.03 -0.29
C THR A 206 -6.43 -30.45 -0.82
N ASP A 207 -5.60 -31.36 -0.30
CA ASP A 207 -5.37 -32.71 -0.85
C ASP A 207 -6.00 -33.78 0.05
N GLU A 208 -7.07 -33.41 0.76
CA GLU A 208 -7.85 -34.34 1.56
C GLU A 208 -8.33 -35.56 0.71
N PRO A 209 -8.23 -36.79 1.24
CA PRO A 209 -7.81 -37.18 2.59
C PRO A 209 -6.35 -37.59 2.71
N ALA A 210 -5.41 -37.06 1.93
CA ALA A 210 -4.00 -37.43 2.03
C ALA A 210 -3.34 -36.96 3.35
N GLU A 211 -2.39 -37.76 3.84
CA GLU A 211 -1.55 -37.41 4.99
C GLU A 211 -0.63 -36.24 4.62
N ASN A 212 -0.67 -35.17 5.43
CA ASN A 212 0.06 -33.94 5.18
C ASN A 212 0.56 -33.35 6.51
N ASP A 213 1.76 -33.77 6.90
CA ASP A 213 2.44 -33.32 8.13
C ASP A 213 2.81 -31.84 8.11
N CYS A 214 3.00 -31.27 6.92
CA CYS A 214 3.28 -29.86 6.72
C CYS A 214 2.03 -28.99 6.95
N ALA A 215 0.92 -29.30 6.28
CA ALA A 215 -0.39 -28.69 6.51
C ALA A 215 -0.77 -28.74 7.99
N ALA A 216 -0.58 -29.91 8.62
CA ALA A 216 -0.78 -30.08 10.05
C ALA A 216 0.08 -29.13 10.91
N ALA A 217 1.32 -28.86 10.53
CA ALA A 217 2.20 -27.94 11.24
C ALA A 217 1.79 -26.46 11.03
N LYS A 218 1.41 -26.09 9.81
CA LYS A 218 0.90 -24.75 9.45
C LYS A 218 -0.43 -24.43 10.14
N LEU A 219 -1.39 -25.36 10.12
CA LEU A 219 -2.66 -25.27 10.86
C LEU A 219 -2.42 -25.05 12.36
N ARG A 220 -1.51 -25.83 12.97
CA ARG A 220 -1.16 -25.63 14.39
C ARG A 220 -0.54 -24.25 14.65
N ALA A 221 0.15 -23.64 13.69
CA ALA A 221 0.69 -22.29 13.82
C ALA A 221 -0.41 -21.22 13.74
N ALA A 222 -1.33 -21.34 12.78
CA ALA A 222 -2.51 -20.46 12.64
C ALA A 222 -3.36 -20.44 13.92
N GLY A 223 -3.71 -21.62 14.44
CA GLY A 223 -4.46 -21.72 15.69
C GLY A 223 -3.72 -21.11 16.90
N ARG A 224 -2.38 -21.20 16.96
CA ARG A 224 -1.59 -20.58 18.04
C ARG A 224 -1.63 -19.06 17.97
N LYS A 225 -1.51 -18.49 16.76
CA LYS A 225 -1.55 -17.04 16.53
C LYS A 225 -2.92 -16.47 16.89
N CYS A 226 -3.99 -17.08 16.38
CA CYS A 226 -5.38 -16.77 16.72
C CYS A 226 -5.60 -16.74 18.25
N SER A 227 -5.16 -17.80 18.97
CA SER A 227 -5.25 -17.84 20.44
C SER A 227 -4.42 -16.76 21.14
N CYS A 228 -3.28 -16.37 20.56
CA CYS A 228 -2.39 -15.36 21.13
C CYS A 228 -2.99 -13.96 21.00
N LYS A 229 -3.42 -13.56 19.80
CA LYS A 229 -3.99 -12.23 19.55
C LYS A 229 -5.28 -12.01 20.35
N LEU A 230 -6.19 -12.99 20.42
CA LEU A 230 -7.40 -12.90 21.26
C LEU A 230 -7.09 -12.88 22.77
N ARG A 231 -5.94 -13.40 23.22
CA ARG A 231 -5.48 -13.20 24.61
C ARG A 231 -4.97 -11.79 24.86
N CYS A 232 -4.35 -11.15 23.87
CA CYS A 232 -3.97 -9.74 23.96
C CYS A 232 -5.21 -8.86 24.07
N GLN A 233 -6.21 -9.09 23.22
CA GLN A 233 -7.53 -8.45 23.29
C GLN A 233 -8.18 -8.68 24.67
N SER A 234 -8.21 -9.93 25.15
CA SER A 234 -8.72 -10.28 26.48
C SER A 234 -8.00 -9.55 27.63
N ALA A 235 -6.69 -9.38 27.54
CA ALA A 235 -5.91 -8.68 28.57
C ALA A 235 -6.19 -7.18 28.60
N ALA A 236 -6.42 -6.58 27.42
CA ALA A 236 -6.81 -5.19 27.23
C ALA A 236 -8.21 -4.95 27.79
N ALA A 237 -9.17 -5.79 27.37
CA ALA A 237 -10.55 -5.83 27.86
C ALA A 237 -10.64 -5.88 29.38
N ARG A 238 -9.86 -6.76 30.02
CA ARG A 238 -9.85 -6.94 31.48
C ARG A 238 -9.37 -5.70 32.22
N ARG A 239 -8.54 -4.87 31.59
CA ARG A 239 -7.92 -3.69 32.18
C ARG A 239 -8.61 -2.39 31.77
N GLY A 240 -9.47 -2.41 30.75
CA GLY A 240 -10.10 -1.20 30.23
C GLY A 240 -9.09 -0.28 29.56
N VAL A 241 -8.17 -0.86 28.78
CA VAL A 241 -7.09 -0.13 28.11
C VAL A 241 -7.00 -0.60 26.67
N ALA A 242 -6.37 0.21 25.82
CA ALA A 242 -6.05 -0.18 24.46
C ALA A 242 -5.15 -1.44 24.43
N VAL A 243 -5.29 -2.23 23.36
CA VAL A 243 -4.48 -3.43 23.16
C VAL A 243 -3.02 -3.03 22.98
N SER A 244 -2.13 -3.68 23.73
CA SER A 244 -0.71 -3.37 23.65
C SER A 244 -0.11 -3.82 22.31
N PRO A 245 0.52 -2.91 21.53
CA PRO A 245 1.20 -3.28 20.28
C PRO A 245 2.32 -4.31 20.52
N LEU A 246 3.04 -4.19 21.64
CA LEU A 246 4.06 -5.16 22.06
C LEU A 246 3.48 -6.55 22.37
N CYS A 247 2.20 -6.66 22.73
CA CYS A 247 1.53 -7.95 22.91
C CYS A 247 1.25 -8.60 21.54
N LEU A 248 0.72 -7.82 20.59
CA LEU A 248 0.40 -8.29 19.24
C LEU A 248 1.68 -8.71 18.48
N GLN A 249 2.75 -7.92 18.57
CA GLN A 249 4.05 -8.23 17.96
C GLN A 249 4.65 -9.57 18.44
N ARG A 250 4.44 -9.94 19.72
CA ARG A 250 4.88 -11.24 20.26
C ARG A 250 4.08 -12.42 19.71
N CYS A 251 2.89 -12.18 19.18
CA CYS A 251 2.07 -13.17 18.51
C CYS A 251 2.45 -13.33 17.02
N GLU A 252 2.95 -12.27 16.39
CA GLU A 252 3.33 -12.21 14.97
C GLU A 252 4.73 -12.76 14.71
N SER A 253 5.71 -12.34 15.51
CA SER A 253 7.13 -12.71 15.34
C SER A 253 7.44 -14.21 15.18
N PRO A 254 6.75 -15.17 15.85
CA PRO A 254 7.02 -16.59 15.63
C PRO A 254 6.23 -17.21 14.46
N PHE A 255 5.35 -16.47 13.80
CA PHE A 255 4.36 -17.03 12.87
C PHE A 255 4.97 -17.46 11.53
N ALA A 256 5.57 -16.53 10.79
CA ALA A 256 6.23 -16.82 9.52
C ALA A 256 7.34 -17.88 9.68
N ALA A 257 8.14 -17.79 10.74
CA ALA A 257 9.18 -18.77 11.05
C ALA A 257 8.62 -20.20 11.30
N ALA A 258 7.38 -20.33 11.78
CA ALA A 258 6.74 -21.63 11.95
C ALA A 258 6.31 -22.25 10.61
N PHE A 259 5.90 -21.41 9.64
CA PHE A 259 5.58 -21.83 8.27
C PHE A 259 6.84 -22.27 7.53
N SER A 260 7.89 -21.44 7.53
CA SER A 260 9.18 -21.81 6.90
C SER A 260 9.77 -23.08 7.51
N LYS A 261 9.60 -23.30 8.81
CA LYS A 261 10.03 -24.54 9.48
C LYS A 261 9.17 -25.76 9.11
N ALA A 262 7.89 -25.58 8.81
CA ALA A 262 7.04 -26.65 8.30
C ALA A 262 7.47 -27.02 6.88
N GLU A 263 7.68 -26.00 6.04
CA GLU A 263 8.11 -26.13 4.65
C GLU A 263 9.48 -26.77 4.50
N GLY A 264 10.44 -26.39 5.35
CA GLY A 264 11.78 -26.99 5.34
C GLY A 264 11.84 -28.48 5.70
N LYS A 265 10.72 -29.11 6.11
CA LYS A 265 10.63 -30.58 6.30
C LYS A 265 10.18 -31.33 5.04
N GLY A 266 9.73 -30.62 4.00
CA GLY A 266 9.18 -31.19 2.77
C GLY A 266 7.77 -31.75 2.92
N GLY A 267 7.18 -32.17 1.79
CA GLY A 267 5.84 -32.78 1.76
C GLY A 267 4.68 -31.81 1.96
N CYS A 268 4.91 -30.50 1.74
CA CYS A 268 3.85 -29.51 1.70
C CYS A 268 3.23 -29.48 0.32
N THR A 269 1.90 -29.41 0.27
CA THR A 269 1.16 -29.22 -0.98
C THR A 269 0.85 -27.76 -1.24
N THR A 270 0.80 -26.94 -0.20
CA THR A 270 0.78 -25.48 -0.29
C THR A 270 2.05 -24.90 0.35
N SER A 271 2.63 -23.88 -0.29
CA SER A 271 3.85 -23.20 0.15
C SER A 271 3.71 -21.69 -0.01
N ALA A 272 4.35 -20.91 0.87
CA ALA A 272 4.33 -19.44 0.87
C ALA A 272 3.01 -18.77 1.32
N ASP A 273 2.08 -19.50 1.93
CA ASP A 273 0.76 -18.97 2.37
C ASP A 273 0.80 -18.20 3.71
N ALA A 274 2.00 -17.95 4.27
CA ALA A 274 2.11 -17.35 5.61
C ALA A 274 1.47 -15.95 5.67
N GLY A 275 1.67 -15.10 4.67
CA GLY A 275 1.05 -13.78 4.60
C GLY A 275 -0.48 -13.86 4.51
N THR A 276 -1.00 -14.72 3.64
CA THR A 276 -2.44 -14.93 3.44
C THR A 276 -3.13 -15.40 4.73
N ILE A 277 -2.57 -16.41 5.41
CA ILE A 277 -3.15 -16.91 6.67
C ILE A 277 -2.99 -15.89 7.80
N GLU A 278 -1.93 -15.08 7.78
CA GLU A 278 -1.75 -13.97 8.71
C GLU A 278 -2.89 -12.95 8.60
N THR A 279 -3.21 -12.50 7.39
CA THR A 279 -4.33 -11.59 7.13
C THR A 279 -5.67 -12.19 7.57
N LYS A 280 -5.94 -13.45 7.25
CA LYS A 280 -7.18 -14.15 7.65
C LYS A 280 -7.34 -14.26 9.17
N VAL A 281 -6.25 -14.55 9.89
CA VAL A 281 -6.27 -14.58 11.38
C VAL A 281 -6.51 -13.17 11.93
N ASP A 282 -5.95 -12.14 11.32
CA ASP A 282 -6.04 -10.78 11.82
C ASP A 282 -7.43 -10.17 11.62
N ALA A 283 -8.03 -10.40 10.45
CA ALA A 283 -9.42 -10.05 10.17
C ALA A 283 -10.39 -10.74 11.15
N PHE A 284 -10.24 -12.06 11.36
CA PHE A 284 -11.06 -12.80 12.31
C PHE A 284 -10.97 -12.26 13.75
N VAL A 285 -9.76 -11.87 14.20
CA VAL A 285 -9.57 -11.35 15.56
C VAL A 285 -10.18 -9.96 15.72
N ALA A 286 -10.10 -9.09 14.71
CA ALA A 286 -10.72 -7.78 14.72
C ALA A 286 -12.25 -7.89 14.78
N ASP A 287 -12.83 -8.74 13.93
CA ASP A 287 -14.26 -8.98 13.83
C ASP A 287 -14.86 -9.53 15.15
N VAL A 288 -14.21 -10.53 15.76
CA VAL A 288 -14.61 -11.05 17.09
C VAL A 288 -14.45 -10.00 18.20
N ALA A 289 -13.44 -9.13 18.12
CA ALA A 289 -13.21 -8.11 19.14
C ALA A 289 -14.30 -7.03 19.12
N ALA A 290 -14.76 -6.63 17.94
CA ALA A 290 -15.85 -5.67 17.76
C ALA A 290 -17.16 -6.17 18.37
N ASP A 291 -17.55 -7.42 18.08
CA ASP A 291 -18.77 -8.03 18.63
C ASP A 291 -18.74 -8.16 20.16
N VAL A 292 -17.60 -8.57 20.71
CA VAL A 292 -17.49 -8.86 22.15
C VAL A 292 -17.23 -7.60 22.98
N GLN A 293 -16.72 -6.51 22.39
CA GLN A 293 -16.41 -5.25 23.06
C GLN A 293 -16.95 -4.03 22.29
N PRO A 294 -18.29 -3.87 22.15
CA PRO A 294 -18.84 -2.69 21.50
C PRO A 294 -18.54 -1.43 22.30
N SER A 295 -18.09 -0.39 21.59
CA SER A 295 -17.87 0.96 22.12
C SER A 295 -19.20 1.60 22.54
N THR A 296 -19.28 2.18 23.73
CA THR A 296 -20.49 2.86 24.22
C THR A 296 -20.64 4.24 23.58
N THR A 297 -21.56 4.43 22.64
CA THR A 297 -22.25 5.72 22.39
C THR A 297 -23.69 5.45 21.92
N THR A 298 -24.59 6.33 22.35
CA THR A 298 -26.00 6.13 22.70
C THR A 298 -26.97 5.80 21.56
N THR A 299 -27.81 4.79 21.80
CA THR A 299 -28.95 4.33 20.98
C THR A 299 -30.13 5.34 21.00
N THR A 300 -30.76 5.61 19.86
CA THR A 300 -32.19 5.99 19.82
C THR A 300 -32.93 5.03 18.90
N THR A 301 -33.88 4.30 19.50
CA THR A 301 -34.71 3.26 18.92
C THR A 301 -35.94 3.87 18.23
N THR A 302 -36.32 3.41 17.04
CA THR A 302 -37.74 3.33 16.64
C THR A 302 -37.94 2.16 15.65
N THR A 303 -38.73 1.16 16.07
CA THR A 303 -39.30 0.03 15.31
C THR A 303 -40.36 0.60 14.32
N THR A 304 -40.57 0.17 13.08
CA THR A 304 -41.15 -1.13 12.65
C THR A 304 -41.16 -1.25 11.10
N THR A 305 -40.78 -2.43 10.58
CA THR A 305 -41.20 -3.14 9.34
C THR A 305 -40.98 -2.60 7.90
N THR A 306 -40.15 -3.35 7.15
CA THR A 306 -40.27 -3.82 5.73
C THR A 306 -40.60 -2.76 4.66
N THR A 307 -39.80 -2.46 3.63
CA THR A 307 -38.97 -3.31 2.72
C THR A 307 -38.19 -2.35 1.80
N SER A 308 -36.96 -2.75 1.43
CA SER A 308 -36.18 -2.25 0.29
C SER A 308 -35.80 -0.76 0.27
N THR A 309 -34.58 -0.44 0.69
CA THR A 309 -33.91 0.82 0.32
C THR A 309 -32.40 0.68 0.31
N THR A 310 -31.83 1.11 -0.82
CA THR A 310 -30.49 1.64 -1.07
C THR A 310 -29.72 2.03 0.19
N ILE A 311 -28.50 1.49 0.31
CA ILE A 311 -27.50 1.92 1.29
C ILE A 311 -27.30 3.42 1.11
N VAL A 312 -27.66 4.19 2.13
CA VAL A 312 -27.27 5.60 2.24
C VAL A 312 -25.86 5.57 2.79
N PRO A 313 -24.88 6.11 2.05
CA PRO A 313 -23.48 6.06 2.46
C PRO A 313 -23.25 6.93 3.71
N SER A 314 -22.25 6.56 4.51
CA SER A 314 -21.99 7.13 5.83
C SER A 314 -20.63 7.80 5.90
N CYS A 315 -20.65 9.14 5.86
CA CYS A 315 -19.45 9.93 5.87
C CYS A 315 -18.56 9.77 7.12
N GLY A 316 -17.25 9.87 6.92
CA GLY A 316 -16.21 9.86 7.94
C GLY A 316 -15.75 8.47 8.37
N ASN A 317 -16.01 7.45 7.54
CA ASN A 317 -15.66 6.06 7.79
C ASN A 317 -14.36 5.60 7.08
N GLY A 318 -13.76 6.49 6.29
CA GLY A 318 -12.53 6.31 5.52
C GLY A 318 -12.71 5.58 4.19
N VAL A 319 -13.95 5.38 3.75
CA VAL A 319 -14.31 4.65 2.53
C VAL A 319 -15.39 5.42 1.79
N ALA A 320 -15.02 6.12 0.71
CA ALA A 320 -15.99 6.79 -0.15
C ALA A 320 -16.92 5.75 -0.81
N GLU A 321 -18.19 5.75 -0.43
CA GLU A 321 -19.22 4.81 -0.92
C GLU A 321 -20.51 5.52 -1.40
N GLY A 322 -21.25 4.89 -2.31
CA GLY A 322 -22.53 5.43 -2.80
C GLY A 322 -22.43 6.77 -3.54
N THR A 323 -23.07 7.82 -2.99
CA THR A 323 -23.07 9.21 -3.47
C THR A 323 -22.02 10.10 -2.80
N GLU A 324 -21.12 9.53 -1.99
CA GLU A 324 -20.00 10.26 -1.40
C GLU A 324 -18.97 10.62 -2.49
N GLU A 325 -18.54 11.87 -2.49
CA GLU A 325 -17.47 12.37 -3.35
C GLU A 325 -16.07 12.13 -2.73
N CYS A 326 -16.00 12.00 -1.40
CA CYS A 326 -14.81 11.65 -0.61
C CYS A 326 -15.20 11.00 0.72
N ASP A 327 -14.24 10.42 1.45
CA ASP A 327 -14.38 10.12 2.89
C ASP A 327 -12.97 10.05 3.51
N ASP A 328 -12.60 11.04 4.32
CA ASP A 328 -11.28 11.15 4.94
C ASP A 328 -11.19 10.54 6.35
N GLY A 329 -12.14 9.67 6.69
CA GLY A 329 -12.11 8.94 7.96
C GLY A 329 -12.49 9.80 9.16
N ASN A 330 -13.05 10.98 8.94
CA ASN A 330 -13.59 11.81 9.99
C ASN A 330 -14.74 12.73 9.51
N LEU A 331 -15.30 13.53 10.42
CA LEU A 331 -16.43 14.44 10.15
C LEU A 331 -16.02 15.90 10.37
N SER A 332 -14.73 16.20 10.25
CA SER A 332 -14.25 17.58 10.31
C SER A 332 -14.63 18.26 9.00
N ALA A 333 -14.83 19.58 9.08
CA ALA A 333 -14.95 20.39 7.89
C ALA A 333 -13.63 21.13 7.69
N GLY A 334 -13.17 21.21 6.46
CA GLY A 334 -11.94 21.88 6.05
C GLY A 334 -10.72 20.97 5.84
N ASP A 335 -10.82 19.65 5.93
CA ASP A 335 -9.70 18.72 5.69
C ASP A 335 -9.68 18.12 4.28
N GLY A 336 -10.59 18.56 3.42
CA GLY A 336 -10.68 18.09 2.04
C GLY A 336 -11.81 17.09 1.83
N CYS A 337 -12.46 16.64 2.91
CA CYS A 337 -13.74 15.98 2.85
C CYS A 337 -14.71 16.56 3.88
N SER A 338 -15.92 16.90 3.46
CA SER A 338 -16.87 17.55 4.35
C SER A 338 -17.49 16.55 5.33
N PRO A 339 -18.15 17.01 6.41
CA PRO A 339 -18.92 16.14 7.29
C PRO A 339 -20.12 15.45 6.61
N THR A 340 -20.39 15.78 5.34
CA THR A 340 -21.41 15.16 4.49
C THR A 340 -20.82 14.37 3.32
N CYS A 341 -19.50 14.23 3.28
CA CYS A 341 -18.74 13.48 2.28
C CYS A 341 -18.92 13.97 0.86
N GLU A 342 -19.18 15.27 0.76
CA GLU A 342 -18.93 16.05 -0.43
C GLU A 342 -17.45 16.45 -0.40
N LEU A 343 -16.77 16.34 -1.55
CA LEU A 343 -15.41 16.81 -1.69
C LEU A 343 -15.45 18.28 -1.37
N GLU A 344 -14.72 18.68 -0.34
CA GLU A 344 -14.58 20.09 -0.07
C GLU A 344 -13.71 20.65 -1.18
N SER A 345 -14.38 21.18 -2.20
CA SER A 345 -13.77 22.11 -3.13
C SER A 345 -13.26 23.25 -2.28
N VAL A 346 -11.98 23.14 -1.98
CA VAL A 346 -11.21 23.97 -1.04
C VAL A 346 -11.81 23.97 0.36
N ASN A 347 -11.00 23.57 1.36
CA ASN A 347 -11.31 23.88 2.76
C ASN A 347 -11.82 25.34 2.81
N PRO A 348 -13.09 25.59 3.18
CA PRO A 348 -13.64 26.94 3.16
C PRO A 348 -12.81 27.90 4.03
N ALA A 349 -12.11 27.37 5.04
CA ALA A 349 -11.14 28.11 5.84
C ALA A 349 -9.82 28.42 5.10
N LEU A 350 -9.35 27.58 4.16
CA LEU A 350 -8.19 27.90 3.31
C LEU A 350 -8.50 28.99 2.29
N CYS A 351 -9.73 29.02 1.75
CA CYS A 351 -10.19 30.11 0.88
C CYS A 351 -10.73 31.33 1.61
N ALA A 352 -10.95 31.25 2.93
CA ALA A 352 -11.50 32.36 3.69
C ALA A 352 -10.64 33.63 3.51
N GLY A 353 -11.24 34.67 2.94
CA GLY A 353 -10.59 35.95 2.72
C GLY A 353 -9.63 36.00 1.52
N VAL A 354 -9.55 34.96 0.69
CA VAL A 354 -8.83 35.02 -0.59
C VAL A 354 -9.66 35.87 -1.56
N PRO A 355 -9.12 36.97 -2.11
CA PRO A 355 -9.82 37.75 -3.12
C PRO A 355 -10.06 36.93 -4.38
N THR A 356 -11.26 37.01 -4.92
CA THR A 356 -11.62 36.36 -6.20
C THR A 356 -11.53 37.35 -7.35
N GLY A 357 -11.03 36.87 -8.49
CA GLY A 357 -11.03 37.56 -9.78
C GLY A 357 -11.59 36.64 -10.86
N SER A 358 -11.87 37.19 -12.05
CA SER A 358 -12.23 36.35 -13.19
C SER A 358 -10.95 35.79 -13.81
N GLY A 359 -10.95 34.49 -14.10
CA GLY A 359 -9.93 33.83 -14.91
C GLY A 359 -10.17 33.95 -16.42
N ALA A 360 -10.99 34.90 -16.88
CA ALA A 360 -11.20 35.14 -18.30
C ALA A 360 -9.91 35.57 -19.04
N THR A 361 -9.03 36.26 -18.32
CA THR A 361 -7.63 36.53 -18.69
C THR A 361 -6.74 36.07 -17.55
N LEU A 362 -5.51 35.69 -17.86
CA LEU A 362 -4.55 35.15 -16.89
C LEU A 362 -3.23 35.90 -17.03
N ASP A 363 -2.52 36.06 -15.91
CA ASP A 363 -1.12 36.50 -15.90
C ASP A 363 -0.26 35.41 -15.22
N ALA A 364 1.00 35.29 -15.66
CA ALA A 364 2.02 34.53 -14.94
C ALA A 364 2.91 35.49 -14.14
N VAL A 365 2.85 35.39 -12.80
CA VAL A 365 3.66 36.24 -11.91
C VAL A 365 4.79 35.42 -11.32
N LEU A 366 6.02 35.94 -11.35
CA LEU A 366 7.16 35.29 -10.71
C LEU A 366 6.86 35.05 -9.22
N PHE A 367 6.81 33.79 -8.82
CA PHE A 367 6.62 33.38 -7.43
C PHE A 367 7.96 33.33 -6.71
N GLN A 368 8.94 32.65 -7.30
CA GLN A 368 10.30 32.56 -6.78
C GLN A 368 11.27 32.08 -7.88
N SER A 369 12.54 32.47 -7.77
CA SER A 369 13.60 32.04 -8.70
C SER A 369 14.83 31.47 -7.97
N GLY A 370 15.80 30.99 -8.74
CA GLY A 370 17.07 30.46 -8.24
C GLY A 370 17.02 28.97 -7.87
N PHE A 371 16.03 28.25 -8.38
CA PHE A 371 16.00 26.78 -8.32
C PHE A 371 16.94 26.19 -9.37
N VAL A 372 17.44 24.98 -9.11
CA VAL A 372 18.29 24.24 -10.05
C VAL A 372 17.45 23.13 -10.68
N MET A 373 17.12 23.28 -11.97
CA MET A 373 16.36 22.28 -12.74
C MET A 373 15.11 21.81 -11.97
N PRO A 374 14.18 22.74 -11.61
CA PRO A 374 12.97 22.35 -10.91
C PRO A 374 12.15 21.44 -11.83
N VAL A 375 11.61 20.36 -11.28
CA VAL A 375 10.84 19.37 -12.04
C VAL A 375 9.46 19.11 -11.45
N HIS A 376 9.16 19.53 -10.23
CA HIS A 376 7.82 19.38 -9.65
C HIS A 376 7.57 20.44 -8.58
N VAL A 377 6.33 20.93 -8.50
CA VAL A 377 5.85 21.83 -7.44
C VAL A 377 4.69 21.14 -6.71
N ALA A 378 4.70 21.15 -5.38
CA ALA A 378 3.65 20.54 -4.58
C ALA A 378 3.51 21.24 -3.21
N ALA A 379 2.38 21.04 -2.55
CA ALA A 379 2.17 21.42 -1.16
C ALA A 379 1.36 20.35 -0.41
N PRO A 380 1.51 20.22 0.92
CA PRO A 380 0.57 19.48 1.74
C PRO A 380 -0.84 20.08 1.64
N ARG A 381 -1.87 19.23 1.60
CA ARG A 381 -3.26 19.65 1.31
C ARG A 381 -3.81 20.72 2.27
N LEU A 382 -3.32 20.76 3.50
CA LEU A 382 -3.83 21.62 4.58
C LEU A 382 -2.88 22.76 4.96
N ASP A 383 -1.88 23.02 4.10
CA ASP A 383 -0.81 23.97 4.40
C ASP A 383 -0.73 25.12 3.38
N PRO A 384 -1.40 26.25 3.67
CA PRO A 384 -1.45 27.38 2.75
C PRO A 384 -0.16 28.21 2.72
N ASN A 385 0.83 27.87 3.54
CA ASN A 385 1.97 28.75 3.82
C ASN A 385 3.27 28.29 3.16
N ARG A 386 3.31 27.06 2.65
CA ARG A 386 4.52 26.45 2.12
C ARG A 386 4.27 25.83 0.76
N VAL A 387 5.21 26.09 -0.15
CA VAL A 387 5.28 25.46 -1.47
C VAL A 387 6.62 24.75 -1.55
N PHE A 388 6.61 23.51 -2.03
CA PHE A 388 7.78 22.67 -2.15
C PHE A 388 8.13 22.50 -3.63
N VAL A 389 9.40 22.66 -3.94
CA VAL A 389 9.93 22.59 -5.31
C VAL A 389 10.98 21.48 -5.35
N VAL A 390 10.77 20.50 -6.20
CA VAL A 390 11.70 19.39 -6.42
C VAL A 390 12.74 19.83 -7.45
N GLU A 391 14.01 19.82 -7.06
CA GLU A 391 15.17 20.02 -7.93
C GLU A 391 15.71 18.65 -8.36
N GLN A 392 15.89 18.47 -9.67
CA GLN A 392 16.21 17.18 -10.29
C GLN A 392 17.46 16.51 -9.71
N GLU A 393 18.43 17.29 -9.24
CA GLU A 393 19.68 16.78 -8.65
C GLU A 393 19.50 16.02 -7.33
N GLY A 394 18.32 16.02 -6.72
CA GLY A 394 18.05 15.30 -5.47
C GLY A 394 17.74 16.18 -4.27
N ARG A 395 17.23 17.39 -4.50
CA ARG A 395 16.88 18.33 -3.42
C ARG A 395 15.39 18.66 -3.48
N ILE A 396 14.77 18.78 -2.32
CA ILE A 396 13.44 19.40 -2.18
C ILE A 396 13.66 20.73 -1.50
N LYS A 397 13.30 21.82 -2.18
CA LYS A 397 13.31 23.18 -1.66
C LYS A 397 11.93 23.52 -1.10
N MET A 398 11.88 24.34 -0.07
CA MET A 398 10.66 24.87 0.51
C MET A 398 10.69 26.39 0.42
N VAL A 399 9.61 26.98 -0.07
CA VAL A 399 9.36 28.42 -0.04
C VAL A 399 8.34 28.72 1.06
N LYS A 400 8.71 29.58 2.00
CA LYS A 400 7.85 30.03 3.10
C LYS A 400 8.08 31.51 3.36
N GLY A 401 7.03 32.33 3.23
CA GLY A 401 7.14 33.79 3.40
C GLY A 401 8.18 34.44 2.47
N GLY A 402 8.31 33.94 1.23
CA GLY A 402 9.28 34.41 0.24
C GLY A 402 10.72 33.93 0.46
N VAL A 403 10.99 33.16 1.51
CA VAL A 403 12.32 32.60 1.80
C VAL A 403 12.40 31.17 1.28
N THR A 404 13.45 30.87 0.51
CA THR A 404 13.75 29.51 0.03
C THR A 404 14.76 28.82 0.94
N THR A 405 14.42 27.63 1.45
CA THR A 405 15.32 26.77 2.22
C THR A 405 15.35 25.35 1.64
N THR A 406 16.33 24.53 2.03
CA THR A 406 16.33 23.10 1.69
C THR A 406 15.50 22.33 2.72
N PHE A 407 14.49 21.59 2.26
CA PHE A 407 13.67 20.71 3.08
C PHE A 407 14.24 19.29 3.14
N LEU A 408 14.71 18.75 2.00
CA LEU A 408 15.35 17.44 1.92
C LEU A 408 16.54 17.53 0.97
N ASP A 409 17.64 16.86 1.31
CA ASP A 409 18.79 16.63 0.42
C ASP A 409 19.15 15.15 0.43
N ILE A 410 18.97 14.51 -0.73
CA ILE A 410 19.34 13.11 -0.99
C ILE A 410 20.20 13.00 -2.25
N THR A 411 20.88 14.07 -2.64
CA THR A 411 21.77 14.13 -3.83
C THR A 411 22.71 12.93 -3.94
N GLY A 412 23.25 12.45 -2.82
CA GLY A 412 24.14 11.27 -2.80
C GLY A 412 23.49 9.94 -3.22
N LYS A 413 22.15 9.86 -3.25
CA LYS A 413 21.37 8.66 -3.63
C LYS A 413 20.80 8.74 -5.05
N VAL A 414 20.85 9.90 -5.68
CA VAL A 414 20.13 10.19 -6.92
C VAL A 414 21.09 10.12 -8.11
N ALA A 415 20.79 9.27 -9.08
CA ALA A 415 21.40 9.35 -10.39
C ALA A 415 20.77 10.54 -11.12
N CYS A 416 21.57 11.53 -11.49
CA CYS A 416 21.05 12.71 -12.16
C CYS A 416 21.23 12.68 -13.67
N CYS A 417 20.24 13.33 -14.25
CA CYS A 417 20.25 14.17 -15.43
C CYS A 417 19.82 13.41 -16.69
N GLY A 418 19.38 14.17 -17.69
CA GLY A 418 18.46 13.66 -18.71
C GLY A 418 17.07 13.50 -18.09
N GLU A 419 16.44 12.35 -18.27
CA GLU A 419 15.15 12.02 -17.63
C GLU A 419 15.31 11.49 -16.19
N ARG A 420 16.55 11.33 -15.72
CA ARG A 420 16.86 10.81 -14.38
C ARG A 420 16.94 11.94 -13.36
N GLY A 421 16.60 11.64 -12.11
CA GLY A 421 16.75 12.56 -11.00
C GLY A 421 15.84 12.20 -9.84
N LEU A 422 15.70 13.16 -8.91
CA LEU A 422 14.55 13.22 -8.03
C LEU A 422 13.41 13.88 -8.80
N LEU A 423 12.35 13.13 -9.05
CA LEU A 423 11.33 13.52 -10.02
C LEU A 423 10.02 13.94 -9.37
N SER A 424 9.73 13.51 -8.14
CA SER A 424 8.49 13.92 -7.47
C SER A 424 8.58 13.86 -5.95
N VAL A 425 7.72 14.65 -5.31
CA VAL A 425 7.32 14.54 -3.92
C VAL A 425 5.80 14.47 -3.86
N ALA A 426 5.27 13.60 -2.99
CA ALA A 426 3.86 13.56 -2.62
C ALA A 426 3.73 13.55 -1.09
N PHE A 427 2.89 14.41 -0.53
CA PHE A 427 2.63 14.44 0.91
C PHE A 427 1.48 13.48 1.25
N HIS A 428 1.61 12.74 2.35
CA HIS A 428 0.50 11.93 2.85
C HIS A 428 -0.74 12.81 3.07
N PRO A 429 -1.98 12.31 2.84
CA PRO A 429 -3.18 13.07 3.17
C PRO A 429 -3.18 13.62 4.61
N ASP A 430 -2.82 12.77 5.58
CA ASP A 430 -2.61 13.16 6.99
C ASP A 430 -1.24 13.77 7.34
N TYR A 431 -0.52 14.40 6.39
CA TYR A 431 0.85 14.89 6.59
C TYR A 431 1.02 15.76 7.84
N GLU A 432 0.04 16.61 8.14
CA GLU A 432 0.07 17.50 9.31
C GLU A 432 0.11 16.74 10.65
N THR A 433 -0.34 15.49 10.67
CA THR A 433 -0.34 14.66 11.88
C THR A 433 0.82 13.67 11.91
N ASN A 434 1.19 13.11 10.75
CA ASN A 434 2.11 11.98 10.67
C ASN A 434 3.49 12.32 10.08
N GLY A 435 3.66 13.50 9.48
CA GLY A 435 4.92 13.97 8.89
C GLY A 435 5.44 13.13 7.72
N ASN A 436 4.64 12.22 7.14
CA ASN A 436 5.06 11.31 6.08
C ASN A 436 4.93 11.96 4.71
N PHE A 437 6.00 11.87 3.92
CA PHE A 437 6.01 12.26 2.52
C PHE A 437 6.79 11.23 1.71
N TYR A 438 6.55 11.21 0.41
CA TYR A 438 6.98 10.17 -0.50
C TYR A 438 7.74 10.80 -1.64
N VAL A 439 8.80 10.14 -2.09
CA VAL A 439 9.66 10.62 -3.18
C VAL A 439 9.82 9.55 -4.25
N TYR A 440 9.97 10.00 -5.48
CA TYR A 440 10.31 9.17 -6.64
C TYR A 440 11.67 9.61 -7.17
N TYR A 441 12.64 8.70 -7.23
CA TYR A 441 13.93 9.01 -7.82
C TYR A 441 14.57 7.83 -8.55
N THR A 442 15.45 8.14 -9.49
CA THR A 442 16.35 7.16 -10.13
C THR A 442 17.58 6.94 -9.27
N GLN A 443 17.84 5.70 -8.87
CA GLN A 443 18.90 5.39 -7.92
C GLN A 443 20.31 5.61 -8.50
N ASN A 444 21.19 6.24 -7.71
CA ASN A 444 22.62 6.24 -7.97
C ASN A 444 23.20 4.84 -7.69
N ALA A 445 23.19 3.97 -8.70
CA ALA A 445 23.69 2.60 -8.61
C ALA A 445 25.16 2.49 -9.07
N PRO A 446 25.96 1.60 -8.44
CA PRO A 446 27.32 1.34 -8.90
C PRO A 446 27.35 0.58 -10.24
N ASP A 447 28.44 0.77 -10.99
CA ASP A 447 28.80 -0.01 -12.18
C ASP A 447 28.64 -1.54 -11.92
N PRO A 448 27.99 -2.32 -12.82
CA PRO A 448 27.68 -2.03 -14.23
C PRO A 448 26.27 -1.54 -14.52
N GLN A 449 25.55 -1.01 -13.52
CA GLN A 449 24.16 -0.59 -13.70
C GLN A 449 24.02 0.95 -13.58
N PRO A 450 24.61 1.72 -14.51
CA PRO A 450 24.73 3.17 -14.38
C PRO A 450 23.40 3.92 -14.54
N ASP A 451 22.33 3.24 -14.97
CA ASP A 451 21.06 3.86 -15.32
C ASP A 451 20.11 4.00 -14.11
N GLY A 452 20.20 3.07 -13.15
CA GLY A 452 19.58 3.16 -11.82
C GLY A 452 18.11 2.74 -11.77
N ASP A 453 17.76 1.86 -10.84
CA ASP A 453 16.37 1.46 -10.62
C ASP A 453 15.50 2.65 -10.17
N LEU A 454 14.20 2.58 -10.46
CA LEU A 454 13.23 3.58 -10.00
C LEU A 454 12.87 3.26 -8.54
N ILE A 455 13.03 4.25 -7.66
CA ILE A 455 12.78 4.11 -6.23
C ILE A 455 11.59 4.97 -5.84
N ILE A 456 10.57 4.32 -5.28
CA ILE A 456 9.51 4.99 -4.52
C ILE A 456 9.77 4.75 -3.03
N ALA A 457 10.03 5.84 -2.31
CA ALA A 457 10.39 5.78 -0.90
C ALA A 457 9.58 6.73 -0.05
N ARG A 458 9.26 6.30 1.17
CA ARG A 458 8.69 7.14 2.22
C ARG A 458 9.82 7.75 3.05
N TYR A 459 9.65 9.02 3.40
CA TYR A 459 10.45 9.77 4.35
C TYR A 459 9.53 10.38 5.41
N HIS A 460 10.13 10.83 6.50
CA HIS A 460 9.45 11.49 7.61
C HIS A 460 10.07 12.86 7.89
N ALA A 461 9.23 13.84 8.24
CA ALA A 461 9.67 15.18 8.60
C ALA A 461 10.15 15.24 10.07
N THR A 462 11.35 15.77 10.33
CA THR A 462 11.84 15.99 11.70
C THR A 462 11.13 17.16 12.39
N SER A 463 10.64 18.11 11.60
CA SER A 463 9.85 19.26 11.98
C SER A 463 9.00 19.67 10.79
N ALA A 464 8.11 20.65 10.98
CA ALA A 464 7.33 21.18 9.86
C ALA A 464 8.25 21.50 8.66
N ASP A 465 9.34 22.25 8.87
CA ASP A 465 10.13 22.84 7.80
C ASP A 465 11.37 22.01 7.40
N LEU A 466 11.50 20.75 7.88
CA LEU A 466 12.68 19.93 7.62
C LEU A 466 12.39 18.42 7.54
N GLY A 467 12.68 17.82 6.39
CA GLY A 467 12.70 16.38 6.14
C GLY A 467 13.91 15.69 6.77
N ASP A 468 13.75 14.45 7.25
CA ASP A 468 14.87 13.62 7.74
C ASP A 468 15.49 12.79 6.60
N PRO A 469 16.67 13.14 6.05
CA PRO A 469 17.29 12.36 4.97
C PRO A 469 17.71 10.94 5.39
N THR A 470 17.70 10.62 6.69
CA THR A 470 18.02 9.29 7.22
C THR A 470 16.81 8.41 7.49
N SER A 471 15.59 8.95 7.35
CA SER A 471 14.33 8.25 7.64
C SER A 471 13.81 7.34 6.52
N GLU A 472 14.58 7.19 5.44
CA GLU A 472 14.14 6.49 4.23
C GLU A 472 13.60 5.09 4.53
N THR A 473 12.38 4.84 4.04
CA THR A 473 11.81 3.50 3.89
C THR A 473 11.48 3.30 2.42
N ILE A 474 12.25 2.48 1.71
CA ILE A 474 11.94 2.08 0.34
C ILE A 474 10.65 1.24 0.37
N LEU A 475 9.66 1.66 -0.40
CA LEU A 475 8.40 0.93 -0.56
C LEU A 475 8.45 0.04 -1.79
N VAL A 476 8.95 0.59 -2.89
CA VAL A 476 9.01 -0.08 -4.19
C VAL A 476 10.35 0.23 -4.86
N THR A 477 10.95 -0.82 -5.40
CA THR A 477 12.06 -0.73 -6.36
C THR A 477 11.56 -1.33 -7.65
N VAL A 478 11.51 -0.53 -8.71
CA VAL A 478 11.18 -0.98 -10.06
C VAL A 478 12.48 -1.17 -10.83
N PRO A 479 12.82 -2.41 -11.23
CA PRO A 479 14.02 -2.65 -12.03
C PRO A 479 13.98 -1.83 -13.32
N HIS A 480 15.01 -1.02 -13.54
CA HIS A 480 15.16 -0.17 -14.74
C HIS A 480 16.61 -0.23 -15.21
N THR A 481 16.94 -1.34 -15.88
CA THR A 481 18.32 -1.83 -15.99
C THR A 481 18.90 -1.77 -17.39
N THR A 482 18.11 -1.31 -18.37
CA THR A 482 18.43 -1.47 -19.80
C THR A 482 18.75 -0.14 -20.48
N PHE A 483 17.99 0.91 -20.20
CA PHE A 483 18.19 2.25 -20.75
C PHE A 483 18.05 3.30 -19.63
N ASN A 484 18.49 4.53 -19.85
CA ASN A 484 18.40 5.62 -18.86
C ASN A 484 17.23 6.58 -19.08
N ASN A 485 16.36 6.28 -20.03
CA ASN A 485 15.21 7.09 -20.39
C ASN A 485 13.90 6.32 -20.15
N HIS A 486 12.79 7.02 -20.29
CA HIS A 486 11.44 6.60 -19.95
C HIS A 486 11.34 6.16 -18.49
N ASN A 487 11.71 7.09 -17.61
CA ASN A 487 11.68 6.87 -16.17
C ASN A 487 10.30 7.18 -15.56
N GLY A 488 9.39 7.83 -16.30
CA GLY A 488 8.16 8.39 -15.75
C GLY A 488 8.47 9.40 -14.64
N GLY A 489 7.92 9.17 -13.45
CA GLY A 489 8.45 9.76 -12.23
C GLY A 489 7.54 10.70 -11.47
N ASN A 490 6.23 10.67 -11.75
CA ASN A 490 5.26 11.40 -10.94
C ASN A 490 4.67 10.55 -9.81
N LEU A 491 4.29 11.22 -8.73
CA LEU A 491 3.62 10.63 -7.57
C LEU A 491 2.43 11.49 -7.20
N ASN A 492 1.27 10.86 -6.97
CA ASN A 492 0.10 11.52 -6.42
C ASN A 492 -0.66 10.56 -5.50
N PHE A 493 -1.28 11.11 -4.46
CA PHE A 493 -2.31 10.37 -3.74
C PHE A 493 -3.63 10.44 -4.50
N GLY A 494 -4.21 9.28 -4.77
CA GLY A 494 -5.56 9.18 -5.33
C GLY A 494 -6.64 9.51 -4.29
N PRO A 495 -7.89 9.68 -4.73
CA PRO A 495 -9.03 9.93 -3.84
C PRO A 495 -9.32 8.75 -2.89
N ASP A 496 -8.76 7.57 -3.19
CA ASP A 496 -8.89 6.35 -2.41
C ASP A 496 -7.80 6.18 -1.33
N GLY A 497 -6.94 7.20 -1.14
CA GLY A 497 -5.87 7.20 -0.14
C GLY A 497 -4.64 6.37 -0.52
N PHE A 498 -4.58 5.78 -1.71
CA PHE A 498 -3.40 5.07 -2.20
C PHE A 498 -2.42 6.03 -2.89
N LEU A 499 -1.14 5.67 -2.86
CA LEU A 499 -0.11 6.38 -3.61
C LEU A 499 -0.03 5.81 -5.02
N TYR A 500 -0.11 6.68 -6.03
CA TYR A 500 0.03 6.31 -7.43
C TYR A 500 1.40 6.73 -7.95
N ALA A 501 1.98 5.92 -8.82
CA ALA A 501 3.27 6.20 -9.47
C ALA A 501 3.20 5.88 -10.97
N GLY A 502 3.58 6.86 -11.81
CA GLY A 502 3.70 6.66 -13.25
C GLY A 502 5.10 6.19 -13.60
N THR A 503 5.23 5.03 -14.24
CA THR A 503 6.50 4.46 -14.70
C THR A 503 6.51 4.35 -16.21
N GLY A 504 7.60 4.80 -16.84
CA GLY A 504 7.78 4.58 -18.28
C GLY A 504 8.10 3.13 -18.60
N ASP A 505 8.03 2.78 -19.88
CA ASP A 505 8.23 1.43 -20.43
C ASP A 505 9.66 0.87 -20.24
N GLY A 506 10.60 1.67 -19.76
CA GLY A 506 11.99 1.26 -19.55
C GLY A 506 12.95 1.74 -20.62
N GLY A 507 12.46 2.47 -21.63
CA GLY A 507 13.29 3.15 -22.61
C GLY A 507 13.54 2.35 -23.88
N GLY A 508 14.37 2.93 -24.74
CA GLY A 508 14.50 2.48 -26.13
C GLY A 508 13.36 2.99 -27.02
N GLY A 509 13.45 2.72 -28.32
CA GLY A 509 12.39 3.07 -29.27
C GLY A 509 11.48 1.88 -29.53
N GLY A 510 10.16 2.07 -29.42
CA GLY A 510 9.14 1.04 -29.67
C GLY A 510 9.20 -0.11 -28.67
N ASP A 511 9.25 0.21 -27.37
CA ASP A 511 9.22 -0.74 -26.25
C ASP A 511 9.90 -2.10 -26.51
N PRO A 512 11.23 -2.17 -26.72
CA PRO A 512 11.90 -3.39 -27.18
C PRO A 512 11.76 -4.61 -26.26
N ALA A 513 11.35 -4.39 -25.01
CA ALA A 513 11.13 -5.42 -24.00
C ALA A 513 9.64 -5.75 -23.78
N GLU A 514 8.74 -5.09 -24.53
CA GLU A 514 7.28 -5.28 -24.48
C GLU A 514 6.72 -5.04 -23.06
N ASN A 515 7.35 -4.12 -22.32
CA ASN A 515 7.06 -3.89 -20.92
C ASN A 515 5.68 -3.27 -20.72
N ALA A 516 5.26 -2.35 -21.58
CA ALA A 516 4.02 -1.60 -21.45
C ALA A 516 2.78 -2.51 -21.43
N GLN A 517 2.77 -3.56 -22.26
CA GLN A 517 1.69 -4.56 -22.31
C GLN A 517 1.88 -5.73 -21.33
N ASN A 518 3.10 -5.96 -20.84
CA ASN A 518 3.43 -7.08 -19.94
C ASN A 518 2.98 -6.82 -18.49
N ASP A 519 2.03 -7.63 -18.01
CA ASP A 519 1.47 -7.52 -16.65
C ASP A 519 2.41 -8.04 -15.55
N ALA A 520 3.50 -8.73 -15.90
CA ALA A 520 4.45 -9.28 -14.94
C ALA A 520 5.52 -8.27 -14.48
N VAL A 521 5.58 -7.09 -15.11
CA VAL A 521 6.56 -6.03 -14.80
C VAL A 521 5.83 -4.74 -14.38
N MET A 522 6.60 -3.83 -13.77
CA MET A 522 6.10 -2.54 -13.28
C MET A 522 6.49 -1.37 -14.19
N LEU A 523 7.02 -1.63 -15.38
CA LEU A 523 7.37 -0.62 -16.38
C LEU A 523 6.21 -0.43 -17.39
N GLY A 524 6.00 0.81 -17.83
CA GLY A 524 4.89 1.21 -18.70
C GLY A 524 3.53 1.07 -18.02
N LYS A 525 3.47 1.50 -16.74
CA LYS A 525 2.32 1.31 -15.85
C LYS A 525 1.97 2.59 -15.12
N LEU A 526 0.70 2.68 -14.73
CA LEU A 526 0.31 3.44 -13.55
C LEU A 526 0.23 2.44 -12.39
N LEU A 527 1.13 2.55 -11.43
CA LEU A 527 1.15 1.73 -10.22
C LEU A 527 0.22 2.34 -9.17
N ARG A 528 -0.42 1.49 -8.37
CA ARG A 528 -1.15 1.85 -7.14
C ARG A 528 -0.51 1.12 -5.96
N ILE A 529 -0.09 1.88 -4.96
CA ILE A 529 0.80 1.47 -3.88
C ILE A 529 0.12 1.76 -2.54
N ASP A 530 0.03 0.76 -1.68
CA ASP A 530 -0.35 0.93 -0.27
C ASP A 530 0.76 1.74 0.44
N PRO A 531 0.48 2.95 0.93
CA PRO A 531 1.49 3.84 1.51
C PRO A 531 2.05 3.34 2.86
N THR A 532 1.41 2.34 3.47
CA THR A 532 1.80 1.72 4.74
C THR A 532 2.67 0.49 4.50
N THR A 533 2.23 -0.41 3.61
CA THR A 533 2.86 -1.72 3.41
C THR A 533 3.80 -1.79 2.21
N GLY A 534 3.66 -0.88 1.24
CA GLY A 534 4.34 -0.95 -0.05
C GLY A 534 3.74 -1.98 -1.00
N ALA A 535 2.62 -2.63 -0.64
CA ALA A 535 1.92 -3.54 -1.53
C ALA A 535 1.51 -2.80 -2.81
N THR A 536 1.90 -3.33 -3.97
CA THR A 536 1.82 -2.64 -5.25
C THR A 536 1.02 -3.47 -6.25
N THR A 537 0.15 -2.79 -6.99
CA THR A 537 -0.60 -3.37 -8.11
C THR A 537 -0.43 -2.52 -9.36
N ASN A 538 -0.34 -3.17 -10.52
CA ASN A 538 -0.47 -2.50 -11.81
C ASN A 538 -1.92 -2.03 -11.97
N TRP A 539 -2.18 -0.74 -11.77
CA TRP A 539 -3.52 -0.16 -11.81
C TRP A 539 -3.98 0.10 -13.23
N ALA A 540 -3.09 0.62 -14.07
CA ALA A 540 -3.27 0.73 -15.51
C ALA A 540 -1.96 0.38 -16.22
N LYS A 541 -2.05 0.14 -17.53
CA LYS A 541 -0.94 -0.26 -18.38
C LYS A 541 -1.01 0.38 -19.76
N GLY A 542 -0.04 0.05 -20.60
CA GLY A 542 0.05 0.56 -21.96
C GLY A 542 0.38 2.05 -21.99
N LEU A 543 1.27 2.47 -21.10
CA LEU A 543 1.82 3.83 -21.07
C LEU A 543 3.27 3.79 -21.53
N ARG A 544 3.74 4.84 -22.22
CA ARG A 544 5.10 4.94 -22.74
C ARG A 544 6.05 5.61 -21.75
N ASN A 545 5.79 6.86 -21.42
CA ASN A 545 6.55 7.65 -20.46
C ASN A 545 5.63 8.69 -19.79
N PRO A 546 4.75 8.26 -18.85
CA PRO A 546 3.78 9.13 -18.19
C PRO A 546 4.49 10.07 -17.21
N PHE A 547 4.91 11.24 -17.71
CA PHE A 547 5.81 12.15 -16.97
C PHE A 547 5.09 12.95 -15.87
N ARG A 548 3.89 13.50 -16.15
CA ARG A 548 2.98 14.03 -15.12
C ARG A 548 1.56 13.53 -15.34
N PHE A 549 0.95 13.14 -14.23
CA PHE A 549 -0.47 12.93 -14.13
C PHE A 549 -1.02 13.69 -12.93
N SER A 550 -2.33 13.86 -12.87
CA SER A 550 -2.97 14.43 -11.68
C SER A 550 -4.39 13.89 -11.55
N PHE A 551 -4.86 13.87 -10.30
CA PHE A 551 -6.27 13.65 -9.99
C PHE A 551 -6.95 15.00 -9.85
N ASP A 552 -8.09 15.17 -10.50
CA ASP A 552 -8.97 16.29 -10.18
C ASP A 552 -9.47 16.14 -8.74
N ARG A 553 -9.14 17.14 -7.91
CA ARG A 553 -9.48 17.14 -6.49
C ARG A 553 -10.98 17.14 -6.21
N ALA A 554 -11.84 17.46 -7.18
CA ALA A 554 -13.28 17.55 -6.98
C ALA A 554 -14.07 16.31 -7.39
N ASN A 555 -13.50 15.41 -8.20
CA ASN A 555 -14.24 14.23 -8.67
C ASN A 555 -13.39 12.97 -8.84
N GLY A 556 -12.07 13.05 -8.64
CA GLY A 556 -11.17 11.92 -8.75
C GLY A 556 -10.85 11.49 -10.19
N ASP A 557 -11.26 12.27 -11.20
CA ASP A 557 -10.85 12.02 -12.58
C ASP A 557 -9.33 12.08 -12.70
N ILE A 558 -8.74 11.18 -13.49
CA ILE A 558 -7.30 11.17 -13.75
C ILE A 558 -7.00 11.72 -15.14
N TYR A 559 -5.96 12.54 -15.22
CA TYR A 559 -5.38 13.06 -16.46
C TYR A 559 -3.91 12.69 -16.51
N ILE A 560 -3.43 12.14 -17.63
CA ILE A 560 -2.04 11.66 -17.77
C ILE A 560 -1.46 12.29 -19.03
N GLY A 561 -0.36 13.04 -18.90
CA GLY A 561 0.47 13.37 -20.05
C GLY A 561 1.44 12.24 -20.31
N ASP A 562 1.29 11.58 -21.47
CA ASP A 562 2.14 10.47 -21.89
C ASP A 562 2.97 10.86 -23.11
N VAL A 563 4.30 10.82 -22.97
CA VAL A 563 5.23 11.29 -24.00
C VAL A 563 5.30 10.28 -25.14
N GLY A 564 5.07 10.77 -26.36
CA GLY A 564 5.06 9.99 -27.60
C GLY A 564 6.41 9.49 -28.07
N GLN A 565 6.41 8.52 -29.00
CA GLN A 565 7.62 7.93 -29.57
C GLN A 565 8.19 8.74 -30.73
N SER A 566 7.34 9.24 -31.61
CA SER A 566 7.70 9.80 -32.89
C SER A 566 6.68 10.83 -33.35
N SER A 567 5.41 10.47 -33.51
CA SER A 567 4.46 11.32 -34.25
C SER A 567 3.49 12.08 -33.35
N TRP A 568 3.13 11.53 -32.19
CA TRP A 568 2.00 12.02 -31.41
C TRP A 568 2.33 12.12 -29.93
N GLU A 569 2.13 13.31 -29.39
CA GLU A 569 2.03 13.52 -27.96
C GLU A 569 0.57 13.42 -27.52
N GLU A 570 0.32 12.93 -26.31
CA GLU A 570 -1.05 12.63 -25.88
C GLU A 570 -1.38 13.01 -24.43
N ILE A 571 -2.68 13.26 -24.21
CA ILE A 571 -3.28 13.34 -22.89
C ILE A 571 -4.35 12.26 -22.77
N ASP A 572 -4.13 11.31 -21.88
CA ASP A 572 -5.13 10.34 -21.46
C ASP A 572 -6.03 10.87 -20.36
N TYR A 573 -7.24 10.31 -20.29
CA TYR A 573 -8.23 10.67 -19.29
C TYR A 573 -9.02 9.45 -18.84
N GLY A 574 -9.26 9.36 -17.53
CA GLY A 574 -10.09 8.33 -16.92
C GLY A 574 -11.09 8.93 -15.93
N ALA A 575 -12.37 8.91 -16.27
CA ALA A 575 -13.44 9.38 -15.40
C ALA A 575 -13.52 8.53 -14.11
N GLY A 576 -13.38 9.16 -12.95
CA GLY A 576 -13.40 8.50 -11.64
C GLY A 576 -12.27 7.50 -11.40
N ASN A 577 -11.10 7.69 -12.04
CA ASN A 577 -9.91 6.83 -11.90
C ASN A 577 -10.18 5.32 -12.05
N PRO A 578 -10.58 4.86 -13.25
CA PRO A 578 -10.90 3.46 -13.49
C PRO A 578 -9.67 2.55 -13.40
N SER A 579 -9.85 1.39 -12.77
CA SER A 579 -8.82 0.34 -12.68
C SER A 579 -8.80 -0.56 -13.92
N GLY A 580 -7.63 -1.11 -14.24
CA GLY A 580 -7.43 -2.10 -15.30
C GLY A 580 -7.42 -1.51 -16.71
N VAL A 581 -7.25 -0.18 -16.84
CA VAL A 581 -7.20 0.49 -18.14
C VAL A 581 -5.91 0.15 -18.88
N ASN A 582 -6.03 -0.02 -20.19
CA ASN A 582 -4.89 -0.17 -21.10
C ASN A 582 -4.90 1.02 -22.06
N TYR A 583 -3.95 1.94 -21.91
CA TYR A 583 -3.82 3.16 -22.73
C TYR A 583 -3.19 2.90 -24.10
N GLY A 584 -2.75 1.66 -24.35
CA GLY A 584 -2.54 1.13 -25.68
C GLY A 584 -1.10 1.16 -26.19
N TRP A 585 -0.16 1.84 -25.53
CA TRP A 585 1.25 1.72 -25.91
C TRP A 585 1.77 0.27 -25.73
N ASP A 586 2.45 -0.34 -26.68
CA ASP A 586 2.95 0.22 -27.96
C ASP A 586 2.13 -0.23 -29.19
N ASP A 587 0.94 -0.82 -29.03
CA ASP A 587 0.02 -1.02 -30.16
C ASP A 587 -0.38 0.33 -30.80
N MET A 588 -0.57 1.35 -29.94
CA MET A 588 -1.05 2.69 -30.28
C MET A 588 -0.01 3.75 -29.91
N GLU A 589 0.11 4.78 -30.73
CA GLU A 589 0.76 6.05 -30.41
C GLU A 589 -0.25 7.17 -30.73
N GLY A 590 -0.74 7.87 -29.70
CA GLY A 590 -1.93 8.68 -29.90
C GLY A 590 -3.13 7.80 -30.26
N ARG A 591 -3.87 8.23 -31.26
CA ARG A 591 -5.00 7.50 -31.86
C ARG A 591 -4.59 6.69 -33.09
N HIS A 592 -3.29 6.52 -33.28
CA HIS A 592 -2.71 5.96 -34.49
C HIS A 592 -2.02 4.64 -34.19
N CYS A 593 -2.06 3.74 -35.17
CA CYS A 593 -1.33 2.49 -35.06
C CYS A 593 0.18 2.74 -35.04
N PHE A 594 0.84 2.18 -34.02
CA PHE A 594 2.29 2.17 -33.94
C PHE A 594 2.83 0.80 -34.33
N GLU A 595 2.48 -0.25 -33.58
CA GLU A 595 2.92 -1.62 -33.82
C GLU A 595 1.74 -2.58 -34.09
N PRO A 596 1.62 -3.16 -35.31
CA PRO A 596 2.20 -2.67 -36.57
C PRO A 596 1.60 -1.32 -36.98
N SER A 597 2.36 -0.54 -37.76
CA SER A 597 1.99 0.82 -38.25
C SER A 597 0.64 0.93 -38.98
N THR A 598 0.04 -0.19 -39.38
CA THR A 598 -1.34 -0.26 -39.87
C THR A 598 -2.02 -1.53 -39.38
N GLY A 599 -3.28 -1.45 -38.97
CA GLY A 599 -4.03 -2.62 -38.53
C GLY A 599 -3.59 -3.16 -37.17
N CYS A 600 -2.99 -2.31 -36.34
CA CYS A 600 -2.72 -2.55 -34.93
C CYS A 600 -3.98 -2.95 -34.15
N LEU A 601 -3.76 -3.50 -32.95
CA LEU A 601 -4.84 -3.94 -32.11
C LEU A 601 -5.44 -2.75 -31.34
N THR A 602 -6.69 -2.39 -31.65
CA THR A 602 -7.42 -1.29 -30.99
C THR A 602 -8.45 -1.79 -29.98
N ALA A 603 -8.86 -3.05 -30.06
CA ALA A 603 -9.89 -3.61 -29.21
C ALA A 603 -9.43 -3.69 -27.75
N GLY A 604 -10.09 -2.99 -26.82
CA GLY A 604 -9.70 -2.98 -25.41
C GLY A 604 -8.53 -2.03 -25.09
N ARG A 605 -8.23 -1.10 -26.00
CA ARG A 605 -7.33 0.04 -25.77
C ARG A 605 -8.19 1.27 -25.52
N THR A 606 -7.81 2.06 -24.54
CA THR A 606 -8.40 3.37 -24.28
C THR A 606 -7.57 4.39 -25.01
N LEU A 607 -8.17 5.11 -25.95
CA LEU A 607 -7.48 6.14 -26.71
C LEU A 607 -7.41 7.46 -25.93
N PRO A 608 -6.37 8.28 -26.13
CA PRO A 608 -6.23 9.56 -25.45
C PRO A 608 -7.36 10.50 -25.84
N VAL A 609 -7.71 11.42 -24.94
CA VAL A 609 -8.76 12.44 -25.20
C VAL A 609 -8.25 13.63 -25.99
N LEU A 610 -6.94 13.79 -26.07
CA LEU A 610 -6.27 14.82 -26.83
C LEU A 610 -4.95 14.26 -27.37
N GLU A 611 -4.66 14.54 -28.62
CA GLU A 611 -3.34 14.30 -29.22
C GLU A 611 -2.90 15.54 -29.99
N TYR A 612 -1.59 15.73 -30.11
CA TYR A 612 -1.04 16.75 -30.99
C TYR A 612 0.28 16.29 -31.59
N CYS A 613 0.63 16.93 -32.70
CA CYS A 613 1.80 16.56 -33.47
C CYS A 613 3.10 16.81 -32.73
N ASN A 614 3.97 15.81 -32.75
CA ASN A 614 5.37 15.96 -32.38
C ASN A 614 6.15 16.60 -33.55
N SER A 615 6.88 17.67 -33.28
CA SER A 615 7.67 18.45 -34.25
C SER A 615 9.10 17.98 -34.41
N ALA A 616 9.62 17.18 -33.48
CA ALA A 616 10.96 16.64 -33.54
C ALA A 616 11.11 15.57 -34.63
N HIS A 617 10.00 14.97 -35.07
CA HIS A 617 9.99 13.93 -36.10
C HIS A 617 9.13 14.35 -37.29
N SER A 618 9.77 14.47 -38.47
CA SER A 618 9.07 14.53 -39.76
C SER A 618 8.39 13.18 -39.99
N GLU A 619 7.12 13.07 -40.38
CA GLU A 619 6.68 13.18 -41.78
C GLU A 619 5.14 12.99 -41.89
N ALA A 620 4.55 13.53 -42.96
CA ALA A 620 3.24 13.21 -43.57
C ALA A 620 1.96 13.16 -42.70
N ALA A 621 1.89 12.37 -41.61
CA ALA A 621 0.69 12.17 -40.79
C ALA A 621 0.22 13.47 -40.12
N CYS A 622 1.17 14.32 -39.76
CA CYS A 622 0.94 15.63 -39.14
C CYS A 622 0.70 16.79 -40.10
N SER A 623 0.68 16.56 -41.41
CA SER A 623 0.57 17.64 -42.41
C SER A 623 -0.84 18.23 -42.56
N THR A 624 -1.86 17.58 -42.00
CA THR A 624 -3.27 17.96 -42.10
C THR A 624 -3.87 18.51 -40.79
N PHE A 625 -3.14 18.43 -39.67
CA PHE A 625 -3.56 18.97 -38.37
C PHE A 625 -2.96 20.38 -38.14
N GLN A 626 -3.75 21.26 -37.49
CA GLN A 626 -3.51 22.69 -37.21
C GLN A 626 -2.12 22.99 -36.56
N PRO A 627 -1.64 24.26 -36.56
CA PRO A 627 -0.24 24.59 -36.80
C PRO A 627 0.73 24.41 -35.62
N GLU A 628 0.26 24.13 -34.41
CA GLU A 628 1.09 24.22 -33.21
C GLU A 628 1.48 22.83 -32.69
N LYS A 629 2.70 22.43 -33.03
CA LYS A 629 3.32 21.16 -32.66
C LYS A 629 4.03 21.26 -31.31
N GLY A 630 4.19 20.14 -30.61
CA GLY A 630 5.09 20.03 -29.44
C GLY A 630 6.19 19.01 -29.68
N GLN A 631 6.80 18.48 -28.63
CA GLN A 631 7.87 17.48 -28.69
C GLN A 631 7.89 16.50 -27.52
N ALA A 632 7.40 16.90 -26.35
CA ALA A 632 7.36 16.08 -25.15
C ALA A 632 6.30 16.68 -24.22
N VAL A 633 5.11 16.07 -24.20
CA VAL A 633 4.02 16.53 -23.34
C VAL A 633 4.45 16.48 -21.88
N THR A 634 4.28 17.59 -21.19
CA THR A 634 4.57 17.66 -19.76
C THR A 634 3.41 17.10 -18.95
N GLY A 635 2.18 17.23 -19.44
CA GLY A 635 0.95 17.07 -18.64
C GLY A 635 0.69 18.30 -17.76
N GLY A 636 -0.18 18.16 -16.77
CA GLY A 636 -0.48 19.22 -15.81
C GLY A 636 -1.64 18.91 -14.86
N PHE A 637 -2.42 19.94 -14.48
CA PHE A 637 -3.37 19.90 -13.37
C PHE A 637 -4.70 20.57 -13.71
N VAL A 638 -5.77 20.10 -13.07
CA VAL A 638 -7.07 20.77 -13.07
C VAL A 638 -7.04 21.94 -12.10
N TYR A 639 -7.38 23.14 -12.58
CA TYR A 639 -7.49 24.30 -11.71
C TYR A 639 -8.66 24.14 -10.74
N ARG A 640 -8.36 24.20 -9.44
CA ARG A 640 -9.31 24.16 -8.32
C ARG A 640 -9.03 25.26 -7.28
N GLY A 641 -8.38 26.33 -7.72
CA GLY A 641 -7.92 27.44 -6.88
C GLY A 641 -9.05 28.30 -6.32
N CYS A 642 -8.80 28.93 -5.17
CA CYS A 642 -9.72 29.88 -4.56
C CYS A 642 -9.88 31.17 -5.39
N ALA A 643 -8.82 31.63 -6.05
CA ALA A 643 -8.75 32.97 -6.64
C ALA A 643 -9.58 33.12 -7.92
N MET A 644 -9.75 32.04 -8.71
CA MET A 644 -10.49 32.06 -9.98
C MET A 644 -11.53 30.93 -10.05
N PRO A 645 -12.63 30.99 -9.27
CA PRO A 645 -13.63 29.92 -9.26
C PRO A 645 -14.28 29.63 -10.63
N ASP A 646 -14.27 30.60 -11.54
CA ASP A 646 -14.75 30.46 -12.93
C ASP A 646 -13.87 29.55 -13.80
N LEU A 647 -12.66 29.20 -13.36
CA LEU A 647 -11.78 28.23 -14.01
C LEU A 647 -11.88 26.81 -13.44
N HIS A 648 -12.70 26.58 -12.41
CA HIS A 648 -12.83 25.26 -11.79
C HIS A 648 -13.17 24.17 -12.81
N GLY A 649 -12.35 23.11 -12.84
CA GLY A 649 -12.53 21.98 -13.77
C GLY A 649 -11.79 22.14 -15.10
N ARG A 650 -11.03 23.22 -15.30
CA ARG A 650 -10.17 23.41 -16.47
C ARG A 650 -8.80 22.75 -16.25
N TYR A 651 -8.44 21.79 -17.10
CA TYR A 651 -7.14 21.12 -17.08
C TYR A 651 -6.12 21.92 -17.87
N PHE A 652 -5.04 22.35 -17.21
CA PHE A 652 -3.89 23.02 -17.84
C PHE A 652 -2.80 22.00 -18.13
N TYR A 653 -2.17 22.15 -19.30
CA TYR A 653 -1.07 21.30 -19.74
C TYR A 653 -0.09 22.09 -20.61
N SER A 654 1.10 21.53 -20.78
CA SER A 654 2.19 22.12 -21.54
C SER A 654 3.03 21.03 -22.20
N ASP A 655 4.09 21.49 -22.86
CA ASP A 655 5.08 20.70 -23.57
C ASP A 655 6.46 21.24 -23.22
N PHE A 656 7.39 20.35 -22.89
CA PHE A 656 8.66 20.70 -22.27
C PHE A 656 9.53 21.62 -23.14
N TYR A 657 9.56 21.40 -24.45
CA TYR A 657 10.48 22.12 -25.34
C TYR A 657 9.85 23.34 -25.98
N THR A 658 8.55 23.27 -26.27
CA THR A 658 7.85 24.37 -26.94
C THR A 658 7.23 25.36 -25.94
N ALA A 659 7.11 24.96 -24.68
CA ALA A 659 6.60 25.77 -23.57
C ALA A 659 5.24 26.44 -23.83
N PHE A 660 4.44 25.91 -24.78
CA PHE A 660 3.07 26.37 -24.92
C PHE A 660 2.33 26.09 -23.61
N ILE A 661 1.39 26.95 -23.23
CA ILE A 661 0.49 26.68 -22.12
C ILE A 661 -0.92 26.67 -22.66
N ARG A 662 -1.59 25.53 -22.52
CA ARG A 662 -2.93 25.32 -23.03
C ARG A 662 -3.81 24.71 -21.96
N SER A 663 -5.10 24.74 -22.23
CA SER A 663 -6.06 24.07 -21.37
C SER A 663 -7.24 23.52 -22.16
N PHE A 664 -7.99 22.65 -21.51
CA PHE A 664 -9.31 22.24 -21.96
C PHE A 664 -10.24 22.05 -20.76
N MET A 665 -11.54 22.00 -20.99
CA MET A 665 -12.54 21.81 -19.93
C MET A 665 -13.66 20.91 -20.43
N GLY A 666 -13.77 19.75 -19.77
CA GLY A 666 -14.72 18.70 -20.11
C GLY A 666 -14.22 17.76 -21.21
N VAL A 667 -14.72 16.53 -21.16
CA VAL A 667 -14.48 15.48 -22.16
C VAL A 667 -15.83 14.99 -22.68
N SER A 668 -15.98 14.91 -23.99
CA SER A 668 -17.21 14.41 -24.63
C SER A 668 -16.90 13.63 -25.89
N GLY A 669 -17.59 12.49 -26.08
CA GLY A 669 -17.34 11.59 -27.21
C GLY A 669 -15.89 11.10 -27.31
N GLY A 670 -15.20 10.99 -26.15
CA GLY A 670 -13.79 10.65 -26.08
C GLY A 670 -12.84 11.78 -26.51
N ASN A 671 -13.27 13.04 -26.58
CA ASN A 671 -12.42 14.17 -26.97
C ASN A 671 -12.48 15.28 -25.93
N ALA A 672 -11.33 15.93 -25.69
CA ALA A 672 -11.24 17.18 -24.93
C ALA A 672 -12.11 18.28 -25.54
N GLN A 673 -12.77 19.08 -24.70
CA GLN A 673 -13.68 20.16 -25.09
C GLN A 673 -13.17 21.51 -24.61
N ASN A 674 -13.67 22.61 -25.18
CA ASN A 674 -13.38 23.97 -24.74
C ASN A 674 -11.88 24.28 -24.64
N LEU A 675 -11.12 23.90 -25.66
CA LEU A 675 -9.69 24.14 -25.74
C LEU A 675 -9.38 25.63 -25.76
N GLN A 676 -8.34 26.03 -25.05
CA GLN A 676 -7.81 27.40 -25.03
C GLN A 676 -6.28 27.36 -25.07
N ASN A 677 -5.70 28.31 -25.79
CA ASN A 677 -4.27 28.59 -25.78
C ASN A 677 -4.03 29.83 -24.92
N HIS A 678 -3.27 29.66 -23.84
CA HIS A 678 -2.95 30.68 -22.84
C HIS A 678 -1.50 31.16 -22.96
N THR A 679 -0.75 30.68 -23.95
CA THR A 679 0.70 30.93 -24.05
C THR A 679 1.02 32.43 -24.09
N ALA A 680 0.24 33.21 -24.83
CA ALA A 680 0.45 34.65 -24.92
C ALA A 680 0.01 35.40 -23.66
N ASP A 681 -1.07 34.94 -23.00
CA ASP A 681 -1.59 35.55 -21.79
C ASP A 681 -0.65 35.29 -20.59
N LEU A 682 -0.05 34.10 -20.54
CA LEU A 682 0.87 33.66 -19.49
C LEU A 682 2.33 33.98 -19.79
N ASP A 683 2.63 34.77 -20.82
CA ASP A 683 3.99 35.27 -21.07
C ASP A 683 4.36 36.30 -19.99
N PRO A 684 5.36 36.03 -19.12
CA PRO A 684 5.64 36.89 -17.99
C PRO A 684 6.20 38.25 -18.44
N ALA A 685 5.78 39.32 -17.77
CA ALA A 685 6.19 40.66 -18.14
C ALA A 685 7.70 40.92 -17.93
N GLY A 686 8.26 41.80 -18.77
CA GLY A 686 9.61 42.35 -18.60
C GLY A 686 10.69 41.50 -19.27
N ALA A 687 11.73 41.14 -18.51
CA ALA A 687 12.86 40.33 -19.00
C ALA A 687 12.76 38.86 -18.58
N LEU A 688 11.63 38.47 -18.00
CA LEU A 688 11.32 37.09 -17.65
C LEU A 688 10.83 36.35 -18.89
N ALA A 689 10.96 35.03 -18.88
CA ALA A 689 10.45 34.15 -19.93
C ALA A 689 10.10 32.79 -19.31
N ILE A 690 9.21 32.06 -19.98
CA ILE A 690 8.94 30.64 -19.69
C ILE A 690 9.47 29.87 -20.89
N ASN A 691 10.60 29.17 -20.71
CA ASN A 691 11.29 28.52 -21.84
C ASN A 691 11.09 27.00 -21.87
N ASN A 692 11.10 26.36 -20.70
CA ASN A 692 11.05 24.91 -20.59
C ASN A 692 10.15 24.47 -19.45
N VAL A 693 8.85 24.30 -19.73
CA VAL A 693 7.86 23.90 -18.72
C VAL A 693 8.07 22.44 -18.33
N SER A 694 8.85 22.21 -17.28
CA SER A 694 9.10 20.89 -16.71
C SER A 694 7.94 20.38 -15.88
N SER A 695 7.08 21.28 -15.40
CA SER A 695 5.90 20.87 -14.65
C SER A 695 4.92 21.98 -14.44
N PHE A 696 3.77 21.56 -13.96
CA PHE A 696 2.90 22.38 -13.14
C PHE A 696 2.94 21.87 -11.70
N GLY A 697 2.29 22.59 -10.81
CA GLY A 697 1.95 22.10 -9.49
C GLY A 697 0.86 22.93 -8.86
N GLU A 698 0.36 22.49 -7.72
CA GLU A 698 -0.68 23.19 -6.97
C GLU A 698 -0.29 23.43 -5.51
N ASP A 699 -0.72 24.55 -4.95
CA ASP A 699 -0.65 24.78 -3.50
C ASP A 699 -1.88 24.21 -2.76
N ALA A 700 -1.89 24.30 -1.44
CA ALA A 700 -3.00 23.81 -0.61
C ALA A 700 -4.36 24.42 -0.98
N ARG A 701 -4.37 25.63 -1.56
CA ARG A 701 -5.57 26.34 -2.01
C ARG A 701 -6.00 25.96 -3.43
N GLY A 702 -5.26 25.09 -4.12
CA GLY A 702 -5.51 24.70 -5.50
C GLY A 702 -5.05 25.73 -6.53
N GLU A 703 -4.26 26.73 -6.13
CA GLU A 703 -3.68 27.67 -7.08
C GLU A 703 -2.54 27.00 -7.84
N LEU A 704 -2.46 27.25 -9.15
CA LEU A 704 -1.49 26.60 -10.01
C LEU A 704 -0.20 27.39 -10.15
N TYR A 705 0.89 26.64 -10.24
CA TYR A 705 2.24 27.11 -10.48
C TYR A 705 2.81 26.45 -11.74
N ILE A 706 3.63 27.19 -12.47
CA ILE A 706 4.41 26.72 -13.61
C ILE A 706 5.85 26.59 -13.14
N ALA A 707 6.45 25.42 -13.35
CA ALA A 707 7.87 25.20 -13.13
C ALA A 707 8.62 25.35 -14.45
N ASP A 708 9.42 26.40 -14.56
CA ASP A 708 10.37 26.55 -15.65
C ASP A 708 11.69 25.88 -15.25
N TYR A 709 12.16 24.96 -16.08
CA TYR A 709 13.37 24.18 -15.86
C TYR A 709 14.62 25.05 -15.72
N ASP A 710 14.58 26.30 -16.21
CA ASP A 710 15.65 27.29 -16.09
C ASP A 710 15.83 27.87 -14.67
N GLY A 711 14.86 27.62 -13.76
CA GLY A 711 15.01 27.91 -12.33
C GLY A 711 13.98 28.87 -11.74
N GLU A 712 13.00 29.30 -12.53
CA GLU A 712 11.87 30.13 -12.12
C GLU A 712 10.61 29.29 -11.87
N ILE A 713 9.88 29.66 -10.82
CA ILE A 713 8.51 29.21 -10.58
C ILE A 713 7.60 30.41 -10.72
N TYR A 714 6.56 30.28 -11.56
CA TYR A 714 5.53 31.29 -11.77
C TYR A 714 4.22 30.85 -11.16
N LYS A 715 3.42 31.77 -10.62
CA LYS A 715 2.06 31.53 -10.18
C LYS A 715 1.09 32.05 -11.25
N ILE A 716 0.09 31.24 -11.60
CA ILE A 716 -1.01 31.66 -12.46
C ILE A 716 -2.01 32.45 -11.61
N VAL A 717 -2.33 33.68 -12.04
CA VAL A 717 -3.22 34.61 -11.33
C VAL A 717 -4.24 35.22 -12.30
N PRO A 718 -5.34 35.82 -11.79
CA PRO A 718 -6.24 36.60 -12.65
C PRO A 718 -5.47 37.69 -13.40
N GLY A 719 -5.75 37.83 -14.69
CA GLY A 719 -5.15 38.86 -15.54
C GLY A 719 -5.55 40.27 -15.13
N SER A 720 -4.65 41.23 -15.36
CA SER A 720 -4.81 42.64 -14.99
C SER A 720 -5.58 43.52 -15.98
#